data_AF-A0A9E3C7V2-F1
#
_entry.id   AF-A0A9E3C7V2-F1
#
_cell.length_a   1.000
_cell.length_b   1.000
_cell.length_c   1.000
_cell.angle_alpha   90.00
_cell.angle_beta   90.00
_cell.angle_gamma   90.00
#
_symmetry.space_group_name_H-M   'P 1'
#
loop_
_entity.id
_entity.type
_entity.pdbx_description
1 polymer ?
#
loop_
_entity_poly.entity_id
_entity_poly.type
_entity_poly.pdbx_seq_one_letter_code
_entity_poly.pdbx_strand_id
1 'polypeptide(L)'
;MRRLLPVPACLCLLAACASADVPRAVVERGKQATVLVETPDGSGTAFCISPAGDFVTNHHVVAGAAFVKIVLHSGEKGQKVLEATVERDDEKDDLALLKVTTDEALTALPLGTDASLFETQSVTAFGYPFGKELSENPADYPAVTVSPGHVTALRRDGGALKDIQLDASLNPGNSGGPVVDDQGRVIGIVEAGIPGASLNFAVPADALLASPQIALAPTRIPAARLHAPVEFRIALRFWNGPPVTDLDVTLALNGGRALPARPAPGGSYVVSAVPAPGSDSLASVPYEVVVKETGRVIGRQGGALLVEEAPGPPTALAPAAPRVTLPAIVPPAPTPPPIRDTRLATPQVTLALPGALDDVAVGGGGRYLILSLKGLHKLAVFDVSAAAIVRYLPVDSDDYRFTAGADALIVVLEDRKVIERWSLATFARRLTVPEPNWQAVRWARMGSASAGPVVVETGDGAIHWLDAATLAEFTVDTHSAPYGWGGSDQFPFDYRLSPDGTVLVGWVTGLSPRTIITALFHGDHADLHAASVEGYNGYYYTPGADDGLIYTSAGLATLTMDPVDPATFHASHCLPAQGGSLFLAAQGASVSIYTTTDKRLLLTLPKMDELGGDLWDLEKQVFYVPAANLLVTVPTARDRMILRRLNLTAELQKTGVDYLFVRSVPPRRFHKGQKYVYQMEVASKRGNLKYFLDSGPPGMTLSPTGRLVWAVPANYGGSEENVIVRVRDATSQEIYHTFRIAPG
;
A
#
# COMPACT_ATOMS: atom_id res chain seq x y z
N MET A 1 53.93 54.43 51.54
CA MET A 1 52.52 54.37 51.07
C MET A 1 52.58 54.36 49.55
N ARG A 2 52.12 53.39 48.75
CA ARG A 2 51.05 52.39 48.86
C ARG A 2 51.58 51.07 48.27
N ARG A 3 51.34 49.94 48.95
CA ARG A 3 51.53 48.59 48.36
C ARG A 3 50.34 48.33 47.43
N LEU A 4 50.62 48.05 46.16
CA LEU A 4 49.65 47.59 45.17
C LEU A 4 49.26 46.14 45.48
N LEU A 5 47.95 45.89 45.59
CA LEU A 5 47.34 44.57 45.76
C LEU A 5 47.45 43.76 44.44
N PRO A 6 47.68 42.43 44.50
CA PRO A 6 47.51 41.55 43.35
C PRO A 6 46.03 41.20 43.13
N VAL A 7 45.62 41.18 41.86
CA VAL A 7 44.29 40.78 41.37
C VAL A 7 44.08 39.27 41.58
N PRO A 8 42.94 38.80 42.10
CA PRO A 8 42.67 37.37 42.25
C PRO A 8 42.25 36.74 40.91
N ALA A 9 42.84 35.59 40.59
CA ALA A 9 42.45 34.75 39.47
C ALA A 9 41.04 34.17 39.70
N CYS A 10 40.17 34.39 38.71
CA CYS A 10 38.82 33.85 38.69
C CYS A 10 38.88 32.34 38.43
N LEU A 11 38.63 31.54 39.46
CA LEU A 11 38.50 30.09 39.38
C LEU A 11 37.10 29.76 38.84
N CYS A 12 37.00 29.53 37.53
CA CYS A 12 35.77 28.99 36.93
C CYS A 12 35.60 27.54 37.39
N LEU A 13 34.67 27.31 38.32
CA LEU A 13 34.10 25.98 38.58
C LEU A 13 33.32 25.54 37.34
N LEU A 14 33.88 24.61 36.57
CA LEU A 14 33.12 23.78 35.64
C LEU A 14 32.21 22.87 36.47
N ALA A 15 30.94 23.25 36.62
CA ALA A 15 29.92 22.30 37.00
C ALA A 15 29.75 21.33 35.83
N ALA A 16 30.30 20.12 35.96
CA ALA A 16 29.93 19.02 35.09
C ALA A 16 28.43 18.78 35.30
N CYS A 17 27.61 19.00 34.26
CA CYS A 17 26.26 18.46 34.21
C CYS A 17 26.39 16.94 34.25
N ALA A 18 26.21 16.33 35.42
CA ALA A 18 26.02 14.90 35.53
C ALA A 18 24.71 14.57 34.82
N SER A 19 24.78 13.82 33.71
CA SER A 19 23.62 13.08 33.21
C SER A 19 23.14 12.17 34.33
N ALA A 20 21.85 12.17 34.65
CA ALA A 20 21.30 11.21 35.60
C ALA A 20 21.43 9.80 35.00
N ASP A 21 22.33 8.99 35.54
CA ASP A 21 22.48 7.59 35.13
C ASP A 21 21.18 6.82 35.47
N VAL A 22 20.70 6.00 34.53
CA VAL A 22 19.53 5.13 34.74
C VAL A 22 19.83 4.18 35.91
N PRO A 23 18.96 4.07 36.94
CA PRO A 23 19.23 3.21 38.08
C PRO A 23 19.48 1.76 37.65
N ARG A 24 20.57 1.15 38.13
CA ARG A 24 20.93 -0.23 37.77
C ARG A 24 19.77 -1.22 37.97
N ALA A 25 18.99 -1.06 39.03
CA ALA A 25 17.84 -1.92 39.30
C ALA A 25 16.76 -1.86 38.21
N VAL A 26 16.56 -0.69 37.59
CA VAL A 26 15.64 -0.50 36.46
C VAL A 26 16.17 -1.22 35.23
N VAL A 27 17.47 -1.10 34.96
CA VAL A 27 18.13 -1.79 33.85
C VAL A 27 17.99 -3.31 34.00
N GLU A 28 18.38 -3.87 35.15
CA GLU A 28 18.31 -5.32 35.37
C GLU A 28 16.88 -5.86 35.26
N ARG A 29 15.89 -5.12 35.79
CA ARG A 29 14.48 -5.50 35.69
C ARG A 29 13.96 -5.43 34.25
N GLY A 30 14.31 -4.36 33.53
CA GLY A 30 13.97 -4.17 32.11
C GLY A 30 14.52 -5.30 31.26
N LYS A 31 15.79 -5.68 31.47
CA LYS A 31 16.42 -6.82 30.79
C LYS A 31 15.71 -8.14 31.07
N GLN A 32 15.40 -8.43 32.34
CA GLN A 32 14.74 -9.67 32.75
C GLN A 32 13.30 -9.81 32.23
N ALA A 33 12.61 -8.69 32.03
CA ALA A 33 11.23 -8.69 31.58
C ALA A 33 11.07 -8.66 30.05
N THR A 34 12.14 -8.30 29.32
CA THR A 34 12.12 -8.08 27.87
C THR A 34 12.65 -9.29 27.11
N VAL A 35 11.91 -9.76 26.12
CA VAL A 35 12.14 -11.04 25.44
C VAL A 35 12.07 -10.88 23.93
N LEU A 36 12.85 -11.69 23.21
CA LEU A 36 12.84 -11.68 21.75
C LEU A 36 11.64 -12.48 21.27
N VAL A 37 10.90 -11.92 20.30
CA VAL A 37 9.83 -12.62 19.58
C VAL A 37 10.35 -13.00 18.20
N GLU A 38 10.19 -14.26 17.83
CA GLU A 38 10.51 -14.77 16.50
C GLU A 38 9.23 -15.31 15.86
N THR A 39 8.95 -14.83 14.65
CA THR A 39 7.92 -15.34 13.76
C THR A 39 8.58 -16.00 12.54
N PRO A 40 7.83 -16.74 11.70
CA PRO A 40 8.39 -17.29 10.47
C PRO A 40 9.01 -16.22 9.55
N ASP A 41 8.45 -15.01 9.60
CA ASP A 41 8.74 -13.94 8.65
C ASP A 41 9.61 -12.81 9.25
N GLY A 42 9.94 -12.84 10.55
CA GLY A 42 10.73 -11.78 11.18
C GLY A 42 11.00 -11.95 12.68
N SER A 43 11.42 -10.85 13.30
CA SER A 43 11.63 -10.79 14.74
C SER A 43 11.30 -9.42 15.33
N GLY A 44 10.92 -9.41 16.60
CA GLY A 44 10.61 -8.20 17.34
C GLY A 44 10.88 -8.38 18.82
N THR A 45 10.35 -7.46 19.62
CA THR A 45 10.50 -7.47 21.07
C THR A 45 9.13 -7.60 21.74
N ALA A 46 9.07 -8.32 22.85
CA ALA A 46 7.94 -8.29 23.76
C ALA A 46 8.43 -8.05 25.20
N PHE A 47 7.52 -7.69 26.10
CA PHE A 47 7.83 -7.59 27.53
C PHE A 47 6.71 -8.13 28.41
N CYS A 48 7.11 -8.71 29.54
CA CYS A 48 6.20 -9.30 30.50
C CYS A 48 5.50 -8.20 31.33
N ILE A 49 4.16 -8.25 31.36
CA ILE A 49 3.31 -7.35 32.17
C ILE A 49 2.68 -8.07 33.38
N SER A 50 2.83 -9.39 33.46
CA SER A 50 2.20 -10.22 34.48
C SER A 50 3.03 -11.46 34.78
N PRO A 51 3.31 -11.79 36.05
CA PRO A 51 3.99 -13.03 36.42
C PRO A 51 3.25 -14.31 35.97
N ALA A 52 1.99 -14.20 35.55
CA ALA A 52 1.22 -15.30 34.98
C ALA A 52 1.56 -15.61 33.51
N GLY A 53 2.55 -14.92 32.92
CA GLY A 53 3.00 -15.15 31.55
C GLY A 53 2.27 -14.35 30.49
N ASP A 54 1.79 -13.16 30.84
CA ASP A 54 1.19 -12.24 29.88
C ASP A 54 2.27 -11.27 29.38
N PHE A 55 2.49 -11.25 28.07
CA PHE A 55 3.49 -10.41 27.40
C PHE A 55 2.84 -9.47 26.40
N VAL A 56 3.33 -8.25 26.29
CA VAL A 56 2.88 -7.25 25.32
C VAL A 56 3.92 -7.10 24.22
N THR A 57 3.47 -6.96 22.99
CA THR A 57 4.25 -6.58 21.81
C THR A 57 3.37 -5.75 20.86
N ASN A 58 3.84 -5.44 19.66
CA ASN A 58 3.01 -4.79 18.64
C ASN A 58 2.18 -5.80 17.84
N HIS A 59 1.06 -5.35 17.28
CA HIS A 59 0.28 -6.15 16.34
C HIS A 59 1.13 -6.54 15.13
N HIS A 60 1.86 -5.59 14.53
CA HIS A 60 2.66 -5.88 13.33
C HIS A 60 3.79 -6.91 13.57
N VAL A 61 4.23 -7.12 14.81
CA VAL A 61 5.24 -8.14 15.14
C VAL A 61 4.65 -9.55 15.03
N VAL A 62 3.35 -9.72 15.29
CA VAL A 62 2.69 -11.03 15.37
C VAL A 62 1.53 -11.19 14.38
N ALA A 63 1.36 -10.24 13.46
CA ALA A 63 0.25 -10.19 12.53
C ALA A 63 0.10 -11.51 11.75
N GLY A 64 -1.10 -12.09 11.79
CA GLY A 64 -1.41 -13.37 11.13
C GLY A 64 -0.89 -14.62 11.83
N ALA A 65 -0.13 -14.50 12.93
CA ALA A 65 0.36 -15.64 13.70
C ALA A 65 -0.63 -16.03 14.81
N ALA A 66 -1.01 -17.30 14.88
CA ALA A 66 -1.70 -17.84 16.05
C ALA A 66 -0.73 -18.13 17.21
N PHE A 67 0.52 -18.42 16.87
CA PHE A 67 1.60 -18.74 17.79
C PHE A 67 2.90 -18.09 17.32
N VAL A 68 3.71 -17.65 18.28
CA VAL A 68 5.05 -17.11 18.03
C VAL A 68 6.06 -17.78 18.94
N LYS A 69 7.34 -17.76 18.56
CA LYS A 69 8.41 -18.18 19.48
C LYS A 69 8.82 -16.98 20.32
N ILE A 70 9.01 -17.22 21.60
CA ILE A 70 9.54 -16.23 22.54
C ILE A 70 10.81 -16.78 23.16
N VAL A 71 11.84 -15.94 23.28
CA VAL A 71 13.15 -16.33 23.79
C VAL A 71 13.37 -15.64 25.14
N LEU A 72 13.16 -16.39 26.21
CA LEU A 72 13.51 -15.95 27.56
C LEU A 72 15.03 -15.96 27.71
N HIS A 73 15.57 -14.99 28.44
CA HIS A 73 17.01 -14.86 28.72
C HIS A 73 17.88 -14.95 27.45
N SER A 74 17.41 -14.32 26.37
CA SER A 74 18.10 -14.27 25.07
C SER A 74 19.53 -13.78 25.24
N GLY A 75 20.50 -14.54 24.72
CA GLY A 75 21.94 -14.24 24.85
C GLY A 75 22.51 -14.36 26.27
N GLU A 76 21.75 -14.85 27.25
CA GLU A 76 22.16 -15.01 28.64
C GLU A 76 22.18 -16.49 29.10
N LYS A 77 22.77 -16.73 30.27
CA LYS A 77 22.74 -18.06 30.89
C LYS A 77 21.31 -18.41 31.29
N GLY A 78 20.78 -19.48 30.73
CA GLY A 78 19.39 -19.89 30.97
C GLY A 78 18.44 -19.59 29.81
N GLN A 79 18.97 -19.19 28.63
CA GLN A 79 18.19 -19.00 27.42
C GLN A 79 17.20 -20.15 27.17
N LYS A 80 15.93 -19.79 26.96
CA LYS A 80 14.86 -20.76 26.73
C LYS A 80 13.94 -20.27 25.63
N VAL A 81 13.79 -21.07 24.59
CA VAL A 81 12.81 -20.84 23.53
C VAL A 81 11.50 -21.50 23.93
N LEU A 82 10.43 -20.73 24.00
CA LEU A 82 9.09 -21.17 24.30
C LEU A 82 8.15 -20.78 23.17
N GLU A 83 7.01 -21.45 23.08
CA GLU A 83 5.90 -21.02 22.25
C GLU A 83 5.00 -20.08 23.08
N ALA A 84 4.53 -19.01 22.45
CA ALA A 84 3.57 -18.09 23.01
C ALA A 84 2.33 -18.05 22.10
N THR A 85 1.14 -18.17 22.69
CA THR A 85 -0.13 -18.01 21.97
C THR A 85 -0.43 -16.53 21.81
N VAL A 86 -0.87 -16.10 20.62
CA VAL A 86 -1.44 -14.76 20.44
C VAL A 86 -2.88 -14.78 20.96
N GLU A 87 -3.09 -14.26 22.17
CA GLU A 87 -4.43 -14.24 22.81
C GLU A 87 -5.29 -13.09 22.28
N ARG A 88 -4.63 -12.01 21.87
CA ARG A 88 -5.26 -10.82 21.32
C ARG A 88 -4.27 -10.04 20.48
N ASP A 89 -4.77 -9.46 19.40
CA ASP A 89 -4.11 -8.43 18.64
C ASP A 89 -5.09 -7.28 18.35
N ASP A 90 -4.56 -6.07 18.19
CA ASP A 90 -5.31 -4.83 17.98
C ASP A 90 -4.56 -4.01 16.94
N GLU A 91 -4.96 -4.14 15.68
CA GLU A 91 -4.34 -3.45 14.55
C GLU A 91 -4.44 -1.93 14.68
N LYS A 92 -5.52 -1.43 15.29
CA LYS A 92 -5.78 0.02 15.39
C LYS A 92 -4.79 0.71 16.31
N ASP A 93 -4.50 0.09 17.45
CA ASP A 93 -3.59 0.63 18.47
C ASP A 93 -2.16 0.02 18.34
N ASP A 94 -1.94 -0.81 17.31
CA ASP A 94 -0.73 -1.61 17.06
C ASP A 94 -0.22 -2.39 18.28
N LEU A 95 -1.10 -3.13 18.97
CA LEU A 95 -0.77 -3.89 20.19
C LEU A 95 -1.15 -5.37 20.07
N ALA A 96 -0.39 -6.25 20.70
CA ALA A 96 -0.72 -7.67 20.82
C ALA A 96 -0.30 -8.28 22.17
N LEU A 97 -1.12 -9.22 22.65
CA LEU A 97 -1.02 -9.89 23.93
C LEU A 97 -0.66 -11.33 23.67
N LEU A 98 0.49 -11.73 24.21
CA LEU A 98 1.00 -13.08 24.10
C LEU A 98 0.86 -13.79 25.43
N LYS A 99 0.50 -15.07 25.39
CA LYS A 99 0.44 -15.95 26.55
C LYS A 99 1.53 -17.00 26.49
N VAL A 100 2.35 -17.03 27.52
CA VAL A 100 3.40 -18.02 27.71
C VAL A 100 3.05 -18.89 28.91
N THR A 101 3.03 -20.20 28.73
CA THR A 101 2.90 -21.16 29.84
C THR A 101 4.28 -21.68 30.21
N THR A 102 4.76 -21.39 31.42
CA THR A 102 6.07 -21.84 31.91
C THR A 102 6.07 -21.97 33.43
N ASP A 103 6.86 -22.91 33.95
CA ASP A 103 7.10 -23.09 35.40
C ASP A 103 8.15 -22.10 35.95
N GLU A 104 8.72 -21.29 35.07
CA GLU A 104 9.74 -20.31 35.40
C GLU A 104 9.14 -19.04 36.01
N ALA A 105 9.81 -18.48 37.01
CA ALA A 105 9.39 -17.22 37.60
C ALA A 105 9.65 -16.06 36.63
N LEU A 106 8.58 -15.41 36.16
CA LEU A 106 8.66 -14.30 35.22
C LEU A 106 8.71 -12.95 35.94
N THR A 107 9.58 -12.06 35.45
CA THR A 107 9.70 -10.68 35.94
C THR A 107 8.77 -9.78 35.13
N ALA A 108 7.78 -9.18 35.77
CA ALA A 108 6.87 -8.23 35.13
C ALA A 108 7.31 -6.77 35.32
N LEU A 109 7.07 -5.94 34.30
CA LEU A 109 7.19 -4.49 34.38
C LEU A 109 5.86 -3.86 34.83
N PRO A 110 5.88 -2.94 35.80
CA PRO A 110 4.70 -2.15 36.12
C PRO A 110 4.37 -1.20 34.96
N LEU A 111 3.08 -1.01 34.66
CA LEU A 111 2.63 0.00 33.71
C LEU A 111 2.58 1.37 34.39
N GLY A 112 3.06 2.39 33.68
CA GLY A 112 2.95 3.80 34.05
C GLY A 112 1.68 4.43 33.49
N THR A 113 1.56 5.75 33.65
CA THR A 113 0.47 6.53 33.05
C THR A 113 1.00 7.70 32.23
N ASP A 114 0.22 8.15 31.26
CA ASP A 114 0.57 9.33 30.45
C ASP A 114 0.38 10.68 31.16
N ALA A 115 -0.34 10.69 32.29
CA ALA A 115 -0.74 11.90 33.00
C ALA A 115 0.43 12.76 33.52
N SER A 116 1.58 12.14 33.74
CA SER A 116 2.80 12.81 34.19
C SER A 116 3.91 12.85 33.14
N LEU A 117 3.64 12.46 31.89
CA LEU A 117 4.61 12.55 30.81
C LEU A 117 4.83 14.02 30.41
N PHE A 118 6.09 14.40 30.23
CA PHE A 118 6.48 15.72 29.73
C PHE A 118 7.69 15.60 28.79
N GLU A 119 7.83 16.54 27.87
CA GLU A 119 9.01 16.61 27.00
C GLU A 119 10.28 16.79 27.84
N THR A 120 11.40 16.27 27.36
CA THR A 120 12.71 16.16 28.03
C THR A 120 12.80 15.16 29.18
N GLN A 121 11.70 14.48 29.53
CA GLN A 121 11.74 13.38 30.50
C GLN A 121 12.67 12.27 30.00
N SER A 122 13.61 11.85 30.85
CA SER A 122 14.51 10.73 30.58
C SER A 122 13.75 9.40 30.55
N VAL A 123 14.06 8.58 29.55
CA VAL A 123 13.44 7.29 29.30
C VAL A 123 14.49 6.26 28.90
N THR A 124 14.18 4.97 29.05
CA THR A 124 15.04 3.88 28.58
C THR A 124 14.21 2.87 27.80
N ALA A 125 14.61 2.61 26.56
CA ALA A 125 14.00 1.58 25.72
C ALA A 125 14.81 0.27 25.80
N PHE A 126 14.11 -0.86 25.79
CA PHE A 126 14.71 -2.20 25.75
C PHE A 126 14.24 -2.92 24.50
N GLY A 127 15.15 -3.62 23.81
CA GLY A 127 14.77 -4.38 22.63
C GLY A 127 15.89 -5.22 22.00
N TYR A 128 15.54 -5.88 20.92
CA TYR A 128 16.44 -6.78 20.17
C TYR A 128 16.60 -6.28 18.74
N PRO A 129 17.43 -5.24 18.51
CA PRO A 129 17.61 -4.70 17.18
C PRO A 129 18.18 -5.77 16.24
N PHE A 130 17.64 -5.86 15.04
CA PHE A 130 17.97 -6.85 13.99
C PHE A 130 17.88 -8.33 14.43
N GLY A 131 17.26 -8.64 15.58
CA GLY A 131 17.07 -10.00 16.07
C GLY A 131 18.36 -10.83 16.04
N LYS A 132 18.29 -12.05 15.49
CA LYS A 132 19.43 -12.98 15.40
C LYS A 132 20.64 -12.43 14.65
N GLU A 133 20.49 -11.43 13.80
CA GLU A 133 21.59 -10.89 12.98
C GLU A 133 22.68 -10.23 13.84
N LEU A 134 22.34 -9.77 15.05
CA LEU A 134 23.31 -9.24 16.02
C LEU A 134 23.99 -10.31 16.88
N SER A 135 23.65 -11.59 16.71
CA SER A 135 24.35 -12.67 17.41
C SER A 135 25.72 -12.92 16.79
N GLU A 136 26.76 -13.02 17.62
CA GLU A 136 28.13 -13.38 17.17
C GLU A 136 28.20 -14.79 16.56
N ASN A 137 27.23 -15.63 16.87
CA ASN A 137 27.08 -16.98 16.35
C ASN A 137 25.69 -17.16 15.71
N PRO A 138 25.60 -17.57 14.43
CA PRO A 138 24.32 -17.77 13.74
C PRO A 138 23.35 -18.77 14.41
N ALA A 139 23.85 -19.62 15.33
CA ALA A 139 23.03 -20.56 16.09
C ALA A 139 22.48 -19.99 17.42
N ASP A 140 22.95 -18.83 17.85
CA ASP A 140 22.61 -18.21 19.14
C ASP A 140 21.69 -16.98 18.97
N TYR A 141 21.20 -16.42 20.08
CA TYR A 141 20.42 -15.19 20.10
C TYR A 141 21.20 -14.07 20.79
N PRO A 142 21.01 -12.79 20.42
CA PRO A 142 21.71 -11.67 21.05
C PRO A 142 21.20 -11.39 22.46
N ALA A 143 22.00 -10.68 23.24
CA ALA A 143 21.53 -10.06 24.48
C ALA A 143 20.66 -8.82 24.17
N VAL A 144 19.74 -8.50 25.09
CA VAL A 144 18.90 -7.30 25.00
C VAL A 144 19.74 -6.02 24.93
N THR A 145 19.38 -5.12 24.02
CA THR A 145 19.94 -3.78 23.90
C THR A 145 19.20 -2.81 24.82
N VAL A 146 19.96 -1.93 25.49
CA VAL A 146 19.44 -0.90 26.40
C VAL A 146 19.74 0.47 25.79
N SER A 147 18.69 1.18 25.37
CA SER A 147 18.79 2.45 24.65
C SER A 147 18.23 3.59 25.50
N PRO A 148 19.08 4.35 26.22
CA PRO A 148 18.64 5.56 26.92
C PRO A 148 18.26 6.67 25.93
N GLY A 149 17.33 7.55 26.33
CA GLY A 149 16.89 8.71 25.57
C GLY A 149 15.98 9.63 26.37
N HIS A 150 15.26 10.51 25.67
CA HIS A 150 14.32 11.47 26.22
C HIS A 150 13.05 11.52 25.37
N VAL A 151 11.94 11.90 26.00
CA VAL A 151 10.73 12.32 25.28
C VAL A 151 11.04 13.64 24.55
N THR A 152 10.90 13.67 23.23
CA THR A 152 11.14 14.87 22.41
C THR A 152 9.85 15.60 22.03
N ALA A 153 8.72 14.90 21.95
CA ALA A 153 7.41 15.48 21.74
C ALA A 153 6.30 14.53 22.19
N LEU A 154 5.17 15.10 22.64
CA LEU A 154 3.94 14.36 22.93
C LEU A 154 2.89 14.69 21.86
N ARG A 155 2.61 13.74 20.97
CA ARG A 155 1.69 13.93 19.83
C ARG A 155 0.28 13.59 20.26
N ARG A 156 -0.64 14.56 20.12
CA ARG A 156 -2.04 14.40 20.53
C ARG A 156 -2.98 14.49 19.34
N ASP A 157 -4.00 13.65 19.36
CA ASP A 157 -5.12 13.65 18.41
C ASP A 157 -6.44 13.73 19.19
N GLY A 158 -7.32 14.66 18.83
CA GLY A 158 -8.56 14.92 19.57
C GLY A 158 -8.38 15.22 21.07
N GLY A 159 -7.18 15.64 21.49
CA GLY A 159 -6.81 15.88 22.90
C GLY A 159 -6.22 14.67 23.64
N ALA A 160 -6.34 13.45 23.10
CA ALA A 160 -5.73 12.25 23.65
C ALA A 160 -4.27 12.12 23.21
N LEU A 161 -3.39 11.56 24.05
CA LEU A 161 -2.03 11.25 23.65
C LEU A 161 -2.06 10.05 22.69
N LYS A 162 -1.52 10.25 21.49
CA LYS A 162 -1.47 9.23 20.44
C LYS A 162 -0.09 8.61 20.33
N ASP A 163 0.96 9.43 20.27
CA ASP A 163 2.35 8.96 20.12
C ASP A 163 3.29 9.70 21.07
N ILE A 164 4.22 8.95 21.65
CA ILE A 164 5.37 9.50 22.38
C ILE A 164 6.55 9.53 21.41
N GLN A 165 7.05 10.72 21.07
CA GLN A 165 8.24 10.87 20.25
C GLN A 165 9.49 10.84 21.14
N LEU A 166 10.52 10.09 20.75
CA LEU A 166 11.77 9.91 21.51
C LEU A 166 13.01 10.05 20.64
N ASP A 167 14.15 10.37 21.26
CA ASP A 167 15.49 10.41 20.64
C ASP A 167 16.36 9.19 20.97
N ALA A 168 15.80 8.17 21.63
CA ALA A 168 16.51 6.92 21.92
C ALA A 168 16.94 6.24 20.60
N SER A 169 18.13 5.63 20.57
CA SER A 169 18.62 4.90 19.39
C SER A 169 17.81 3.62 19.16
N LEU A 170 16.82 3.68 18.27
CA LEU A 170 15.96 2.56 17.90
C LEU A 170 16.20 2.11 16.46
N ASN A 171 16.11 0.80 16.23
CA ASN A 171 16.29 0.15 14.95
C ASN A 171 15.21 -0.93 14.76
N PRO A 172 15.02 -1.46 13.52
CA PRO A 172 14.18 -2.63 13.30
C PRO A 172 14.50 -3.74 14.30
N GLY A 173 13.47 -4.40 14.85
CA GLY A 173 13.59 -5.40 15.92
C GLY A 173 13.35 -4.86 17.34
N ASN A 174 13.43 -3.54 17.55
CA ASN A 174 13.01 -2.93 18.84
C ASN A 174 11.49 -2.80 18.97
N SER A 175 10.74 -2.89 17.86
CA SER A 175 9.27 -2.83 17.88
C SER A 175 8.68 -3.81 18.89
N GLY A 176 7.72 -3.32 19.68
CA GLY A 176 7.07 -4.04 20.76
C GLY A 176 7.83 -4.00 22.08
N GLY A 177 9.03 -3.40 22.10
CA GLY A 177 9.85 -3.25 23.29
C GLY A 177 9.34 -2.16 24.25
N PRO A 178 9.58 -2.30 25.56
CA PRO A 178 9.12 -1.33 26.54
C PRO A 178 10.01 -0.08 26.56
N VAL A 179 9.37 1.08 26.64
CA VAL A 179 9.99 2.35 27.02
C VAL A 179 9.63 2.63 28.48
N VAL A 180 10.61 2.74 29.36
CA VAL A 180 10.40 2.92 30.81
C VAL A 180 10.93 4.25 31.32
N ASP A 181 10.32 4.74 32.40
CA ASP A 181 10.81 5.88 33.17
C ASP A 181 11.91 5.49 34.20
N ASP A 182 12.37 6.47 34.98
CA ASP A 182 13.39 6.32 36.03
C ASP A 182 12.97 5.42 37.20
N GLN A 183 11.67 5.09 37.30
CA GLN A 183 11.11 4.14 38.27
C GLN A 183 10.93 2.73 37.68
N GLY A 184 11.23 2.55 36.40
CA GLY A 184 11.05 1.30 35.67
C GLY A 184 9.59 1.00 35.34
N ARG A 185 8.73 2.02 35.27
CA ARG A 185 7.35 1.90 34.81
C ARG A 185 7.30 2.08 33.30
N VAL A 186 6.56 1.22 32.60
CA VAL A 186 6.38 1.31 31.15
C VAL A 186 5.51 2.51 30.83
N ILE A 187 6.05 3.48 30.13
CA ILE A 187 5.32 4.67 29.67
C ILE A 187 4.91 4.57 28.19
N GLY A 188 5.57 3.70 27.42
CA GLY A 188 5.23 3.44 26.04
C GLY A 188 5.79 2.13 25.51
N ILE A 189 5.33 1.74 24.33
CA ILE A 189 5.73 0.54 23.59
C ILE A 189 6.33 1.02 22.28
N VAL A 190 7.59 0.67 22.00
CA VAL A 190 8.31 1.13 20.81
C VAL A 190 7.53 0.80 19.54
N GLU A 191 7.29 1.81 18.73
CA GLU A 191 6.68 1.76 17.40
C GLU A 191 7.74 2.24 16.39
N ALA A 192 7.77 1.68 15.18
CA ALA A 192 8.88 1.94 14.26
C ALA A 192 9.04 3.45 13.94
N GLY A 193 10.29 3.92 13.91
CA GLY A 193 10.64 5.29 13.52
C GLY A 193 10.75 5.49 12.01
N ILE A 194 10.87 6.75 11.56
CA ILE A 194 11.13 7.07 10.15
C ILE A 194 12.63 6.83 9.85
N PRO A 195 12.99 5.90 8.94
CA PRO A 195 14.39 5.61 8.64
C PRO A 195 15.16 6.85 8.19
N GLY A 196 16.29 7.14 8.85
CA GLY A 196 17.17 8.27 8.51
C GLY A 196 16.74 9.64 9.04
N ALA A 197 15.59 9.76 9.71
CA ALA A 197 15.10 11.04 10.23
C ALA A 197 15.41 11.28 11.73
N SER A 198 16.01 10.31 12.44
CA SER A 198 16.18 10.33 13.90
C SER A 198 14.88 10.63 14.68
N LEU A 199 13.73 10.20 14.13
CA LEU A 199 12.41 10.32 14.73
C LEU A 199 11.90 8.94 15.09
N ASN A 200 11.81 8.66 16.39
CA ASN A 200 11.32 7.39 16.93
C ASN A 200 10.02 7.62 17.70
N PHE A 201 9.11 6.64 17.65
CA PHE A 201 7.79 6.72 18.25
C PHE A 201 7.55 5.57 19.24
N ALA A 202 6.60 5.77 20.14
CA ALA A 202 6.10 4.73 21.01
C ALA A 202 4.61 4.94 21.30
N VAL A 203 3.84 3.85 21.26
CA VAL A 203 2.44 3.80 21.66
C VAL A 203 2.37 4.05 23.18
N PRO A 204 1.57 5.00 23.68
CA PRO A 204 1.43 5.26 25.12
C PRO A 204 0.95 4.02 25.88
N ALA A 205 1.53 3.75 27.05
CA ALA A 205 1.14 2.60 27.89
C ALA A 205 -0.34 2.63 28.32
N ASP A 206 -0.95 3.82 28.39
CA ASP A 206 -2.38 4.00 28.63
C ASP A 206 -3.27 3.31 27.57
N ALA A 207 -2.78 3.07 26.35
CA ALA A 207 -3.49 2.30 25.34
C ALA A 207 -3.79 0.87 25.80
N LEU A 208 -2.92 0.27 26.63
CA LEU A 208 -3.15 -1.04 27.25
C LEU A 208 -4.29 -1.01 28.29
N LEU A 209 -4.63 0.16 28.82
CA LEU A 209 -5.77 0.35 29.74
C LEU A 209 -7.04 0.77 28.97
N ALA A 210 -6.88 1.20 27.71
CA ALA A 210 -7.88 1.93 26.96
C ALA A 210 -8.92 1.08 26.23
N SER A 211 -8.51 -0.11 25.82
CA SER A 211 -9.24 -0.92 24.83
C SER A 211 -9.53 -2.30 25.44
N PRO A 212 -10.58 -2.51 26.25
CA PRO A 212 -10.95 -3.85 26.70
C PRO A 212 -11.61 -4.67 25.59
N GLN A 213 -11.36 -5.98 25.53
CA GLN A 213 -12.20 -6.89 24.77
C GLN A 213 -13.55 -7.05 25.48
N ILE A 214 -14.63 -6.80 24.76
CA ILE A 214 -16.00 -6.85 25.28
C ILE A 214 -16.68 -8.12 24.74
N ALA A 215 -17.09 -9.01 25.64
CA ALA A 215 -17.87 -10.20 25.27
C ALA A 215 -19.29 -10.14 25.85
N LEU A 216 -20.29 -10.32 25.00
CA LEU A 216 -21.71 -10.34 25.36
C LEU A 216 -22.27 -11.77 25.35
N ALA A 217 -23.02 -12.17 26.39
CA ALA A 217 -23.73 -13.45 26.45
C ALA A 217 -25.18 -13.26 26.95
N PRO A 218 -26.18 -13.99 26.42
CA PRO A 218 -26.08 -14.98 25.36
C PRO A 218 -25.93 -14.34 23.97
N THR A 219 -25.12 -14.92 23.09
CA THR A 219 -24.86 -14.41 21.72
C THR A 219 -26.05 -14.58 20.76
N ARG A 220 -26.96 -15.51 21.07
CA ARG A 220 -28.24 -15.71 20.37
C ARG A 220 -29.39 -15.75 21.36
N ILE A 221 -30.51 -15.18 20.97
CA ILE A 221 -31.75 -15.23 21.74
C ILE A 221 -32.73 -16.15 21.00
N PRO A 222 -33.18 -17.27 21.59
CA PRO A 222 -34.20 -18.10 20.97
C PRO A 222 -35.48 -17.30 20.71
N ALA A 223 -36.16 -17.55 19.58
CA ALA A 223 -37.38 -16.82 19.20
C ALA A 223 -38.44 -16.79 20.32
N ALA A 224 -38.56 -17.89 21.09
CA ALA A 224 -39.48 -18.00 22.23
C ALA A 224 -39.17 -17.03 23.41
N ARG A 225 -37.99 -16.42 23.44
CA ARG A 225 -37.51 -15.50 24.49
C ARG A 225 -37.44 -14.05 24.03
N LEU A 226 -37.73 -13.74 22.75
CA LEU A 226 -37.68 -12.37 22.21
C LEU A 226 -38.67 -11.41 22.87
N HIS A 227 -39.69 -11.92 23.57
CA HIS A 227 -40.72 -11.11 24.22
C HIS A 227 -40.66 -11.18 25.76
N ALA A 228 -39.58 -11.72 26.32
CA ALA A 228 -39.38 -11.85 27.76
C ALA A 228 -38.06 -11.19 28.20
N PRO A 229 -37.90 -10.82 29.48
CA PRO A 229 -36.61 -10.35 30.00
C PRO A 229 -35.52 -11.41 29.79
N VAL A 230 -34.41 -10.99 29.21
CA VAL A 230 -33.17 -11.75 29.04
C VAL A 230 -32.07 -11.06 29.85
N GLU A 231 -31.25 -11.85 30.55
CA GLU A 231 -30.03 -11.34 31.18
C GLU A 231 -28.88 -11.36 30.18
N PHE A 232 -28.32 -10.18 29.92
CA PHE A 232 -27.10 -10.01 29.15
C PHE A 232 -25.92 -9.89 30.12
N ARG A 233 -24.90 -10.71 29.92
CA ARG A 233 -23.62 -10.62 30.61
C ARG A 233 -22.59 -9.96 29.69
N ILE A 234 -21.98 -8.89 30.18
CA ILE A 234 -20.93 -8.12 29.53
C ILE A 234 -19.63 -8.45 30.27
N ALA A 235 -18.74 -9.21 29.66
CA ALA A 235 -17.40 -9.44 30.19
C ALA A 235 -16.43 -8.44 29.58
N LEU A 236 -15.75 -7.65 30.42
CA LEU A 236 -14.68 -6.75 30.01
C LEU A 236 -13.35 -7.43 30.30
N ARG A 237 -12.52 -7.62 29.28
CA ARG A 237 -11.17 -8.18 29.42
C ARG A 237 -10.16 -7.11 29.03
N PHE A 238 -9.49 -6.55 30.03
CA PHE A 238 -8.39 -5.62 29.84
C PHE A 238 -7.09 -6.40 29.57
N TRP A 239 -6.07 -5.71 29.08
CA TRP A 239 -4.75 -6.29 28.79
C TRP A 239 -4.02 -6.73 30.05
N ASN A 240 -4.30 -6.08 31.19
CA ASN A 240 -3.95 -6.57 32.52
C ASN A 240 -5.19 -7.24 33.16
N GLY A 241 -4.99 -8.15 34.13
CA GLY A 241 -6.05 -8.92 34.80
C GLY A 241 -7.11 -8.09 35.57
N PRO A 242 -7.70 -8.61 36.67
CA PRO A 242 -9.02 -8.16 37.15
C PRO A 242 -9.11 -6.66 37.51
N PRO A 243 -10.34 -6.09 37.48
CA PRO A 243 -10.66 -4.88 36.75
C PRO A 243 -10.52 -3.59 37.57
N VAL A 244 -10.41 -2.48 36.86
CA VAL A 244 -10.89 -1.16 37.31
C VAL A 244 -12.28 -1.34 37.95
N THR A 245 -12.37 -1.16 39.27
CA THR A 245 -13.59 -1.45 40.04
C THR A 245 -14.68 -0.38 39.91
N ASP A 246 -14.40 0.73 39.20
CA ASP A 246 -15.29 1.88 39.04
C ASP A 246 -15.64 2.17 37.56
N LEU A 247 -16.34 1.23 36.91
CA LEU A 247 -16.92 1.42 35.57
C LEU A 247 -18.45 1.49 35.64
N ASP A 248 -19.06 2.50 35.01
CA ASP A 248 -20.50 2.59 34.78
C ASP A 248 -20.80 1.98 33.40
N VAL A 249 -21.12 0.69 33.38
CA VAL A 249 -21.43 -0.01 32.13
C VAL A 249 -22.90 0.19 31.79
N THR A 250 -23.18 0.80 30.64
CA THR A 250 -24.53 0.97 30.10
C THR A 250 -24.75 0.13 28.85
N LEU A 251 -25.93 -0.46 28.69
CA LEU A 251 -26.33 -1.11 27.44
C LEU A 251 -27.42 -0.29 26.78
N ALA A 252 -27.16 0.28 25.61
CA ALA A 252 -28.20 0.86 24.78
C ALA A 252 -28.95 -0.28 24.08
N LEU A 253 -30.28 -0.24 24.06
CA LEU A 253 -31.08 -1.16 23.27
C LEU A 253 -31.94 -0.35 22.31
N ASN A 254 -32.19 -0.93 21.14
CA ASN A 254 -32.84 -0.32 19.97
C ASN A 254 -33.92 0.72 20.36
N GLY A 255 -33.63 2.00 20.12
CA GLY A 255 -34.40 3.16 20.63
C GLY A 255 -33.63 4.08 21.60
N GLY A 256 -32.35 3.80 21.89
CA GLY A 256 -31.44 4.73 22.59
C GLY A 256 -31.56 4.74 24.11
N ARG A 257 -32.33 3.83 24.73
CA ARG A 257 -32.45 3.76 26.19
C ARG A 257 -31.24 3.02 26.78
N ALA A 258 -30.35 3.76 27.43
CA ALA A 258 -29.25 3.21 28.22
C ALA A 258 -29.78 2.53 29.49
N LEU A 259 -29.50 1.23 29.64
CA LEU A 259 -29.79 0.48 30.85
C LEU A 259 -28.50 0.26 31.65
N PRO A 260 -28.45 0.62 32.94
CA PRO A 260 -27.28 0.39 33.76
C PRO A 260 -27.09 -1.10 34.03
N ALA A 261 -25.89 -1.61 33.78
CA ALA A 261 -25.50 -2.97 34.10
C ALA A 261 -24.98 -3.02 35.55
N ARG A 262 -25.31 -4.10 36.27
CA ARG A 262 -24.86 -4.34 37.64
C ARG A 262 -23.57 -5.16 37.64
N PRO A 263 -22.57 -4.83 38.49
CA PRO A 263 -21.37 -5.65 38.62
C PRO A 263 -21.69 -7.11 38.99
N ALA A 264 -20.90 -8.04 38.46
CA ALA A 264 -20.95 -9.47 38.73
C ALA A 264 -19.53 -10.05 38.90
N PRO A 265 -19.38 -11.26 39.48
CA PRO A 265 -18.07 -11.86 39.71
C PRO A 265 -17.21 -11.98 38.44
N GLY A 266 -15.88 -11.91 38.60
CA GLY A 266 -14.92 -12.11 37.51
C GLY A 266 -14.82 -10.97 36.49
N GLY A 267 -15.14 -9.72 36.88
CA GLY A 267 -15.04 -8.54 36.00
C GLY A 267 -16.12 -8.47 34.94
N SER A 268 -17.29 -9.06 35.21
CA SER A 268 -18.44 -9.02 34.32
C SER A 268 -19.54 -8.11 34.87
N TYR A 269 -20.42 -7.65 33.98
CA TYR A 269 -21.58 -6.84 34.31
C TYR A 269 -22.83 -7.52 33.76
N VAL A 270 -23.96 -7.41 34.46
CA VAL A 270 -25.22 -8.03 34.07
C VAL A 270 -26.29 -6.96 33.92
N VAL A 271 -26.98 -6.98 32.78
CA VAL A 271 -28.14 -6.13 32.51
C VAL A 271 -29.32 -7.01 32.08
N SER A 272 -30.49 -6.78 32.66
CA SER A 272 -31.71 -7.50 32.30
C SER A 272 -32.61 -6.61 31.46
N ALA A 273 -32.97 -7.08 30.26
CA ALA A 273 -33.79 -6.30 29.34
C ALA A 273 -34.63 -7.18 28.41
N VAL A 274 -35.71 -6.62 27.87
CA VAL A 274 -36.57 -7.30 26.88
C VAL A 274 -36.05 -6.97 25.48
N PRO A 275 -35.69 -7.97 24.64
CA PRO A 275 -35.24 -7.72 23.27
C PRO A 275 -36.34 -7.10 22.38
N ALA A 276 -35.94 -6.28 21.40
CA ALA A 276 -36.89 -5.74 20.42
C ALA A 276 -37.23 -6.78 19.33
N PRO A 277 -38.39 -6.66 18.64
CA PRO A 277 -38.70 -7.50 17.49
C PRO A 277 -37.62 -7.36 16.39
N GLY A 278 -37.10 -8.49 15.88
CA GLY A 278 -36.01 -8.51 14.90
C GLY A 278 -34.58 -8.51 15.48
N SER A 279 -34.42 -8.64 16.80
CA SER A 279 -33.12 -8.74 17.49
C SER A 279 -32.73 -10.18 17.87
N ASP A 280 -32.75 -11.09 16.89
CA ASP A 280 -32.41 -12.52 17.06
C ASP A 280 -30.90 -12.81 17.13
N SER A 281 -30.06 -11.83 16.77
CA SER A 281 -28.60 -11.82 16.93
C SER A 281 -28.13 -10.53 17.59
N LEU A 282 -27.29 -10.62 18.62
CA LEU A 282 -26.69 -9.45 19.28
C LEU A 282 -25.54 -8.81 18.48
N ALA A 283 -25.06 -9.44 17.40
CA ALA A 283 -24.00 -8.90 16.56
C ALA A 283 -24.39 -7.59 15.84
N SER A 284 -25.64 -7.16 15.95
CA SER A 284 -26.21 -5.94 15.36
C SER A 284 -26.88 -5.01 16.38
N VAL A 285 -26.74 -5.27 17.68
CA VAL A 285 -27.35 -4.42 18.72
C VAL A 285 -26.35 -3.34 19.17
N PRO A 286 -26.68 -2.05 19.02
CA PRO A 286 -25.77 -0.97 19.40
C PRO A 286 -25.55 -0.91 20.90
N TYR A 287 -24.31 -0.84 21.36
CA TYR A 287 -23.98 -0.67 22.79
C TYR A 287 -22.89 0.38 23.00
N GLU A 288 -22.74 0.87 24.25
CA GLU A 288 -21.71 1.83 24.63
C GLU A 288 -21.24 1.61 26.08
N VAL A 289 -19.93 1.37 26.27
CA VAL A 289 -19.32 1.22 27.61
C VAL A 289 -18.58 2.50 28.00
N VAL A 290 -18.86 3.06 29.19
CA VAL A 290 -18.31 4.35 29.64
C VAL A 290 -17.57 4.23 30.98
N VAL A 291 -16.44 4.92 31.11
CA VAL A 291 -15.66 5.04 32.36
C VAL A 291 -16.22 6.21 33.19
N LYS A 292 -16.55 5.95 34.46
CA LYS A 292 -17.30 6.87 35.33
C LYS A 292 -16.52 8.14 35.70
N GLU A 293 -15.22 8.02 36.00
CA GLU A 293 -14.40 9.15 36.43
C GLU A 293 -14.05 10.11 35.28
N THR A 294 -13.94 9.59 34.06
CA THR A 294 -13.44 10.34 32.90
C THR A 294 -14.52 10.64 31.86
N GLY A 295 -15.69 10.02 31.96
CA GLY A 295 -16.75 10.08 30.93
C GLY A 295 -16.33 9.42 29.61
N ARG A 296 -15.23 8.67 29.60
CA ARG A 296 -14.59 8.16 28.39
C ARG A 296 -15.27 6.90 27.90
N VAL A 297 -15.60 6.86 26.60
CA VAL A 297 -16.17 5.67 25.95
C VAL A 297 -15.05 4.67 25.65
N ILE A 298 -15.22 3.42 26.09
CA ILE A 298 -14.24 2.33 25.97
C ILE A 298 -14.74 1.14 25.12
N GLY A 299 -15.89 1.27 24.46
CA GLY A 299 -16.33 0.32 23.42
C GLY A 299 -17.72 0.60 22.84
N ARG A 300 -17.90 0.34 21.53
CA ARG A 300 -19.16 0.53 20.75
C ARG A 300 -19.37 -0.57 19.69
N GLN A 301 -20.64 -0.90 19.38
CA GLN A 301 -21.06 -1.66 18.18
C GLN A 301 -22.25 -0.93 17.50
N GLY A 302 -22.41 -1.04 16.17
CA GLY A 302 -22.91 0.03 15.29
C GLY A 302 -24.40 0.47 15.32
N GLY A 303 -24.61 1.70 14.82
CA GLY A 303 -25.89 2.33 14.46
C GLY A 303 -25.83 3.86 14.55
N ALA A 304 -25.79 4.56 13.41
CA ALA A 304 -25.67 6.03 13.31
C ALA A 304 -26.85 6.78 13.96
N LEU A 305 -26.57 7.92 14.60
CA LEU A 305 -27.57 8.94 14.90
C LEU A 305 -27.36 10.10 13.92
N LEU A 306 -27.95 9.94 12.73
CA LEU A 306 -28.35 11.06 11.88
C LEU A 306 -29.52 11.75 12.57
N VAL A 307 -29.42 13.06 12.78
CA VAL A 307 -30.54 13.91 13.19
C VAL A 307 -31.47 14.11 11.97
N GLU A 308 -32.77 14.03 12.22
CA GLU A 308 -33.89 13.99 11.26
C GLU A 308 -33.89 15.08 10.17
N GLU A 309 -34.32 14.69 8.96
CA GLU A 309 -35.31 15.47 8.19
C GLU A 309 -36.39 14.53 7.61
N ALA A 310 -37.63 15.04 7.57
CA ALA A 310 -38.88 14.27 7.50
C ALA A 310 -39.13 13.49 6.18
N PRO A 311 -39.83 12.35 6.23
CA PRO A 311 -40.06 11.48 5.08
C PRO A 311 -41.26 11.92 4.22
N GLY A 312 -41.07 11.97 2.91
CA GLY A 312 -42.15 11.92 1.91
C GLY A 312 -42.75 10.51 1.79
N PRO A 313 -44.00 10.37 1.29
CA PRO A 313 -44.78 9.14 1.38
C PRO A 313 -44.32 8.04 0.39
N PRO A 314 -44.70 6.78 0.68
CA PRO A 314 -44.01 5.60 0.18
C PRO A 314 -44.59 5.12 -1.14
N THR A 315 -43.80 4.44 -1.99
CA THR A 315 -44.39 3.49 -2.93
C THR A 315 -43.48 2.31 -3.25
N ALA A 316 -44.05 1.14 -2.97
CA ALA A 316 -43.90 -0.18 -3.60
C ALA A 316 -42.50 -0.83 -3.69
N LEU A 317 -42.46 -1.99 -3.03
CA LEU A 317 -41.54 -3.10 -3.26
C LEU A 317 -41.33 -3.42 -4.75
N ALA A 318 -40.07 -3.42 -5.17
CA ALA A 318 -39.48 -4.31 -6.19
C ALA A 318 -37.94 -4.12 -6.20
N PRO A 319 -37.15 -5.00 -6.84
CA PRO A 319 -37.12 -6.46 -6.84
C PRO A 319 -35.72 -6.93 -6.39
N ALA A 320 -35.33 -8.18 -6.71
CA ALA A 320 -34.00 -8.75 -6.44
C ALA A 320 -32.84 -7.78 -6.76
N ALA A 321 -31.77 -7.87 -5.96
CA ALA A 321 -30.59 -7.00 -5.96
C ALA A 321 -30.08 -6.67 -7.38
N PRO A 322 -29.69 -5.41 -7.65
CA PRO A 322 -29.34 -4.96 -8.98
C PRO A 322 -28.09 -5.68 -9.48
N ARG A 323 -28.16 -6.19 -10.72
CA ARG A 323 -26.98 -6.45 -11.54
C ARG A 323 -26.41 -5.09 -11.94
N VAL A 324 -25.13 -4.86 -11.66
CA VAL A 324 -24.41 -3.72 -12.24
C VAL A 324 -24.29 -3.97 -13.75
N THR A 325 -24.89 -3.08 -14.52
CA THR A 325 -24.70 -3.04 -15.97
C THR A 325 -23.70 -1.93 -16.22
N LEU A 326 -22.51 -2.25 -16.76
CA LEU A 326 -21.62 -1.23 -17.31
C LEU A 326 -22.44 -0.36 -18.29
N PRO A 327 -22.33 0.98 -18.24
CA PRO A 327 -23.07 1.82 -19.17
C PRO A 327 -22.76 1.41 -20.62
N ALA A 328 -23.79 1.43 -21.46
CA ALA A 328 -23.61 1.15 -22.89
C ALA A 328 -22.58 2.10 -23.49
N ILE A 329 -21.64 1.54 -24.25
CA ILE A 329 -20.57 2.23 -24.97
C ILE A 329 -21.14 3.46 -25.67
N VAL A 330 -20.84 4.64 -25.12
CA VAL A 330 -20.95 5.92 -25.85
C VAL A 330 -20.10 5.77 -27.12
N PRO A 331 -20.58 6.22 -28.30
CA PRO A 331 -19.88 6.00 -29.57
C PRO A 331 -18.39 6.30 -29.44
N PRO A 332 -17.49 5.47 -30.02
CA PRO A 332 -16.07 5.54 -29.77
C PRO A 332 -15.59 6.96 -30.03
N ALA A 333 -15.11 7.61 -28.97
CA ALA A 333 -14.44 8.88 -29.11
C ALA A 333 -13.27 8.70 -30.10
N PRO A 334 -12.94 9.75 -30.88
CA PRO A 334 -11.88 9.66 -31.86
C PRO A 334 -10.59 9.21 -31.15
N THR A 335 -10.04 8.08 -31.60
CA THR A 335 -8.80 7.53 -31.08
C THR A 335 -7.63 8.42 -31.50
N PRO A 336 -6.61 8.58 -30.65
CA PRO A 336 -5.36 9.22 -31.05
C PRO A 336 -4.77 8.60 -32.31
N PRO A 337 -4.02 9.37 -33.12
CA PRO A 337 -3.25 8.81 -34.22
C PRO A 337 -2.34 7.68 -33.73
N PRO A 338 -2.15 6.61 -34.52
CA PRO A 338 -1.27 5.52 -34.13
C PRO A 338 0.16 6.02 -33.92
N ILE A 339 0.92 5.31 -33.07
CA ILE A 339 2.35 5.56 -32.90
C ILE A 339 3.07 5.25 -34.22
N ARG A 340 3.95 6.17 -34.64
CA ARG A 340 4.79 6.06 -35.83
C ARG A 340 6.26 6.14 -35.44
N ASP A 341 7.12 5.61 -36.31
CA ASP A 341 8.57 5.75 -36.20
C ASP A 341 8.97 7.21 -36.05
N THR A 342 9.74 7.50 -35.00
CA THR A 342 10.21 8.83 -34.68
C THR A 342 11.48 9.14 -35.45
N ARG A 343 11.48 10.29 -36.13
CA ARG A 343 12.68 10.83 -36.77
C ARG A 343 13.28 11.90 -35.88
N LEU A 344 14.54 11.69 -35.49
CA LEU A 344 15.35 12.69 -34.82
C LEU A 344 16.39 13.24 -35.81
N ALA A 345 16.73 14.52 -35.69
CA ALA A 345 17.75 15.15 -36.52
C ALA A 345 19.15 14.56 -36.26
N THR A 346 19.40 14.12 -35.03
CA THR A 346 20.62 13.48 -34.56
C THR A 346 20.24 12.21 -33.76
N PRO A 347 21.17 11.27 -33.53
CA PRO A 347 20.88 10.06 -32.73
C PRO A 347 20.33 10.37 -31.33
N GLN A 348 20.70 11.53 -30.78
CA GLN A 348 20.20 12.06 -29.52
C GLN A 348 19.86 13.55 -29.67
N VAL A 349 18.72 13.97 -29.13
CA VAL A 349 18.26 15.37 -29.08
C VAL A 349 17.91 15.71 -27.64
N THR A 350 18.33 16.87 -27.16
CA THR A 350 17.89 17.41 -25.86
C THR A 350 16.80 18.43 -26.10
N LEU A 351 15.65 18.22 -25.48
CA LEU A 351 14.50 19.12 -25.50
C LEU A 351 14.41 19.83 -24.16
N ALA A 352 14.71 21.13 -24.11
CA ALA A 352 14.53 21.93 -22.90
C ALA A 352 13.05 22.07 -22.56
N LEU A 353 12.70 21.94 -21.28
CA LEU A 353 11.37 22.25 -20.78
C LEU A 353 11.32 23.71 -20.34
N PRO A 354 10.19 24.40 -20.52
CA PRO A 354 10.05 25.80 -20.12
C PRO A 354 9.94 25.99 -18.59
N GLY A 355 9.86 24.90 -17.83
CA GLY A 355 9.83 24.86 -16.38
C GLY A 355 10.16 23.46 -15.87
N ALA A 356 10.38 23.32 -14.56
CA ALA A 356 10.64 22.02 -13.95
C ALA A 356 9.40 21.12 -14.06
N LEU A 357 9.63 19.87 -14.46
CA LEU A 357 8.62 18.81 -14.48
C LEU A 357 8.24 18.43 -13.05
N ASP A 358 6.96 18.58 -12.72
CA ASP A 358 6.39 18.17 -11.43
C ASP A 358 6.01 16.68 -11.46
N ASP A 359 5.24 16.29 -12.48
CA ASP A 359 4.73 14.93 -12.65
C ASP A 359 4.47 14.60 -14.13
N VAL A 360 4.27 13.33 -14.45
CA VAL A 360 4.04 12.86 -15.83
C VAL A 360 3.05 11.71 -15.87
N ALA A 361 2.12 11.77 -16.83
CA ALA A 361 1.20 10.67 -17.15
C ALA A 361 1.42 10.19 -18.59
N VAL A 362 1.32 8.89 -18.81
CA VAL A 362 1.35 8.30 -20.14
C VAL A 362 -0.08 8.16 -20.66
N GLY A 363 -0.34 8.62 -21.88
CA GLY A 363 -1.65 8.52 -22.52
C GLY A 363 -1.57 8.08 -23.99
N GLY A 364 -2.71 7.79 -24.59
CA GLY A 364 -2.81 7.36 -25.98
C GLY A 364 -2.10 6.03 -26.25
N GLY A 365 -2.06 5.14 -25.26
CA GLY A 365 -1.33 3.86 -25.32
C GLY A 365 0.19 4.02 -25.45
N GLY A 366 0.75 5.11 -24.90
CA GLY A 366 2.18 5.43 -25.01
C GLY A 366 2.51 6.48 -26.08
N ARG A 367 1.51 6.98 -26.82
CA ARG A 367 1.70 8.03 -27.83
C ARG A 367 2.06 9.39 -27.20
N TYR A 368 1.51 9.70 -26.04
CA TYR A 368 1.67 10.99 -25.39
C TYR A 368 2.28 10.84 -24.00
N LEU A 369 3.24 11.71 -23.70
CA LEU A 369 3.65 12.01 -22.33
C LEU A 369 3.02 13.36 -21.95
N ILE A 370 2.13 13.34 -20.96
CA ILE A 370 1.47 14.53 -20.43
C ILE A 370 2.31 15.03 -19.27
N LEU A 371 2.91 16.21 -19.42
CA LEU A 371 3.91 16.76 -18.53
C LEU A 371 3.29 17.88 -17.68
N SER A 372 3.33 17.72 -16.36
CA SER A 372 2.88 18.73 -15.40
C SER A 372 3.94 19.80 -15.20
N LEU A 373 3.58 21.05 -15.50
CA LEU A 373 4.42 22.23 -15.34
C LEU A 373 3.68 23.23 -14.45
N LYS A 374 3.51 22.89 -13.15
CA LYS A 374 2.76 23.69 -12.18
C LYS A 374 3.20 25.15 -12.15
N GLY A 375 4.49 25.45 -12.05
CA GLY A 375 4.97 26.85 -12.10
C GLY A 375 4.58 27.67 -13.36
N LEU A 376 4.00 27.04 -14.39
CA LEU A 376 3.46 27.67 -15.59
C LEU A 376 1.94 27.49 -15.79
N HIS A 377 1.23 26.84 -14.85
CA HIS A 377 -0.20 26.52 -14.91
C HIS A 377 -0.58 25.77 -16.21
N LYS A 378 0.23 24.77 -16.58
CA LYS A 378 0.12 24.07 -17.88
C LYS A 378 0.37 22.57 -17.78
N LEU A 379 -0.40 21.83 -18.56
CA LEU A 379 -0.05 20.47 -18.98
C LEU A 379 0.54 20.52 -20.40
N ALA A 380 1.81 20.17 -20.57
CA ALA A 380 2.43 20.06 -21.89
C ALA A 380 2.21 18.65 -22.45
N VAL A 381 1.77 18.55 -23.71
CA VAL A 381 1.57 17.28 -24.42
C VAL A 381 2.77 17.02 -25.30
N PHE A 382 3.66 16.13 -24.87
CA PHE A 382 4.75 15.63 -25.69
C PHE A 382 4.27 14.44 -26.53
N ASP A 383 4.39 14.56 -27.85
CA ASP A 383 4.07 13.51 -28.81
C ASP A 383 5.34 12.74 -29.18
N VAL A 384 5.36 11.45 -28.84
CA VAL A 384 6.56 10.61 -29.02
C VAL A 384 6.93 10.43 -30.50
N SER A 385 5.98 10.41 -31.42
CA SER A 385 6.29 10.25 -32.85
C SER A 385 6.68 11.56 -33.52
N ALA A 386 6.17 12.69 -33.02
CA ALA A 386 6.65 14.00 -33.42
C ALA A 386 8.00 14.36 -32.77
N ALA A 387 8.37 13.70 -31.67
CA ALA A 387 9.50 14.06 -30.81
C ALA A 387 9.46 15.52 -30.35
N ALA A 388 8.26 16.04 -30.07
CA ALA A 388 8.05 17.43 -29.75
C ALA A 388 6.85 17.63 -28.82
N ILE A 389 6.86 18.74 -28.07
CA ILE A 389 5.67 19.25 -27.41
C ILE A 389 4.74 19.82 -28.48
N VAL A 390 3.60 19.17 -28.70
CA VAL A 390 2.63 19.55 -29.74
C VAL A 390 1.52 20.45 -29.21
N ARG A 391 1.36 20.53 -27.89
CA ARG A 391 0.34 21.36 -27.24
C ARG A 391 0.76 21.74 -25.82
N TYR A 392 0.33 22.93 -25.40
CA TYR A 392 0.21 23.29 -23.99
C TYR A 392 -1.28 23.45 -23.69
N LEU A 393 -1.79 22.68 -22.74
CA LEU A 393 -3.15 22.77 -22.26
C LEU A 393 -3.14 23.72 -21.04
N PRO A 394 -3.91 24.81 -21.07
CA PRO A 394 -4.02 25.69 -19.92
C PRO A 394 -4.79 24.97 -18.83
N VAL A 395 -4.17 24.88 -17.66
CA VAL A 395 -4.79 24.40 -16.43
C VAL A 395 -4.58 25.55 -15.47
N ASP A 396 -5.51 26.52 -15.41
CA ASP A 396 -5.27 27.81 -14.71
C ASP A 396 -5.32 27.66 -13.16
N SER A 397 -4.61 26.66 -12.63
CA SER A 397 -4.45 26.28 -11.23
C SER A 397 -3.19 25.41 -11.11
N ASP A 398 -2.55 25.41 -9.95
CA ASP A 398 -1.51 24.43 -9.60
C ASP A 398 -2.03 23.27 -8.76
N ASP A 399 -3.27 23.42 -8.28
CA ASP A 399 -3.93 22.44 -7.45
C ASP A 399 -4.78 21.50 -8.30
N TYR A 400 -4.07 20.70 -9.10
CA TYR A 400 -4.69 19.69 -9.94
C TYR A 400 -4.05 18.31 -9.76
N ARG A 401 -4.85 17.29 -10.04
CA ARG A 401 -4.41 15.92 -10.32
C ARG A 401 -4.84 15.54 -11.71
N PHE A 402 -4.07 14.70 -12.39
CA PHE A 402 -4.38 14.34 -13.76
C PHE A 402 -3.99 12.89 -14.05
N THR A 403 -4.67 12.31 -15.02
CA THR A 403 -4.36 10.99 -15.56
C THR A 403 -4.79 10.89 -17.00
N ALA A 404 -4.23 9.96 -17.76
CA ALA A 404 -4.54 9.81 -19.17
C ALA A 404 -4.72 8.33 -19.51
N GLY A 405 -5.65 8.03 -20.40
CA GLY A 405 -5.78 6.71 -20.99
C GLY A 405 -5.77 6.73 -22.50
N ALA A 406 -6.51 5.81 -23.13
CA ALA A 406 -6.46 5.55 -24.57
C ALA A 406 -6.82 6.78 -25.40
N ASP A 407 -7.82 7.54 -25.00
CA ASP A 407 -8.40 8.63 -25.80
C ASP A 407 -8.66 9.91 -25.00
N ALA A 408 -8.53 9.86 -23.68
CA ALA A 408 -8.90 10.92 -22.78
C ALA A 408 -7.77 11.28 -21.81
N LEU A 409 -7.64 12.58 -21.54
CA LEU A 409 -6.92 13.13 -20.41
C LEU A 409 -7.97 13.64 -19.42
N ILE A 410 -7.87 13.19 -18.18
CA ILE A 410 -8.74 13.59 -17.07
C ILE A 410 -7.94 14.52 -16.16
N VAL A 411 -8.52 15.66 -15.80
CA VAL A 411 -7.91 16.66 -14.93
C VAL A 411 -8.90 17.00 -13.82
N VAL A 412 -8.52 16.75 -12.57
CA VAL A 412 -9.27 17.16 -11.38
C VAL A 412 -8.68 18.48 -10.92
N LEU A 413 -9.47 19.55 -10.94
CA LEU A 413 -9.12 20.90 -10.48
C LEU A 413 -9.74 21.11 -9.09
N GLU A 414 -8.94 20.95 -8.04
CA GLU A 414 -9.43 20.92 -6.66
C GLU A 414 -9.90 22.30 -6.18
N ASP A 415 -9.14 23.35 -6.52
CA ASP A 415 -9.44 24.74 -6.18
C ASP A 415 -10.77 25.21 -6.79
N ARG A 416 -11.12 24.67 -7.96
CA ARG A 416 -12.36 25.00 -8.68
C ARG A 416 -13.49 24.02 -8.45
N LYS A 417 -13.22 22.90 -7.78
CA LYS A 417 -14.19 21.82 -7.57
C LYS A 417 -14.81 21.33 -8.88
N VAL A 418 -13.97 21.06 -9.88
CA VAL A 418 -14.41 20.49 -11.18
C VAL A 418 -13.48 19.39 -11.67
N ILE A 419 -14.06 18.48 -12.45
CA ILE A 419 -13.34 17.42 -13.18
C ILE A 419 -13.53 17.67 -14.67
N GLU A 420 -12.43 17.74 -15.41
CA GLU A 420 -12.41 17.96 -16.84
C GLU A 420 -11.96 16.73 -17.60
N ARG A 421 -12.62 16.48 -18.73
CA ARG A 421 -12.21 15.49 -19.73
C ARG A 421 -11.77 16.18 -21.00
N TRP A 422 -10.55 15.91 -21.42
CA TRP A 422 -9.93 16.40 -22.64
C TRP A 422 -9.75 15.25 -23.64
N SER A 423 -9.98 15.52 -24.91
CA SER A 423 -9.73 14.54 -25.97
C SER A 423 -8.24 14.50 -26.30
N LEU A 424 -7.60 13.34 -26.24
CA LEU A 424 -6.20 13.18 -26.67
C LEU A 424 -6.04 13.19 -28.20
N ALA A 425 -7.11 12.99 -28.97
CA ALA A 425 -7.06 13.09 -30.43
C ALA A 425 -7.08 14.55 -30.93
N THR A 426 -7.80 15.43 -30.24
CA THR A 426 -8.01 16.83 -30.68
C THR A 426 -7.42 17.86 -29.73
N PHE A 427 -7.06 17.47 -28.51
CA PHE A 427 -6.67 18.32 -27.40
C PHE A 427 -7.72 19.36 -26.99
N ALA A 428 -8.97 19.16 -27.39
CA ALA A 428 -10.08 19.99 -26.96
C ALA A 428 -10.67 19.44 -25.67
N ARG A 429 -10.98 20.33 -24.72
CA ARG A 429 -11.83 20.01 -23.57
C ARG A 429 -13.22 19.61 -24.08
N ARG A 430 -13.73 18.47 -23.61
CA ARG A 430 -14.98 17.85 -24.08
C ARG A 430 -16.08 17.89 -23.03
N LEU A 431 -15.71 17.75 -21.77
CA LEU A 431 -16.63 17.72 -20.65
C LEU A 431 -15.99 18.37 -19.44
N THR A 432 -16.81 19.07 -18.67
CA THR A 432 -16.48 19.57 -17.34
C THR A 432 -17.68 19.23 -16.46
N VAL A 433 -17.44 18.50 -15.36
CA VAL A 433 -18.46 18.18 -14.36
C VAL A 433 -18.03 18.76 -13.00
N PRO A 434 -18.98 19.12 -12.13
CA PRO A 434 -18.66 19.43 -10.74
C PRO A 434 -17.99 18.23 -10.05
N GLU A 435 -16.98 18.50 -9.22
CA GLU A 435 -16.38 17.52 -8.32
C GLU A 435 -17.36 17.30 -7.12
N PRO A 436 -17.66 16.07 -6.69
CA PRO A 436 -18.68 15.75 -5.67
C PRO A 436 -18.47 16.24 -4.21
N ASN A 437 -17.76 17.34 -3.97
CA ASN A 437 -17.36 17.84 -2.64
C ASN A 437 -16.54 16.84 -1.81
N TRP A 438 -15.63 16.15 -2.49
CA TRP A 438 -14.59 15.32 -1.94
C TRP A 438 -13.66 16.09 -0.98
N GLN A 439 -13.06 15.34 -0.06
CA GLN A 439 -11.84 15.76 0.64
C GLN A 439 -10.70 16.00 -0.37
N ALA A 440 -9.60 16.59 0.09
CA ALA A 440 -8.45 16.90 -0.76
C ALA A 440 -8.03 15.69 -1.61
N VAL A 441 -7.90 15.86 -2.92
CA VAL A 441 -7.61 14.77 -3.85
C VAL A 441 -6.11 14.47 -3.79
N ARG A 442 -5.77 13.24 -3.42
CA ARG A 442 -4.36 12.82 -3.37
C ARG A 442 -3.84 12.56 -4.76
N TRP A 443 -4.58 11.80 -5.55
CA TRP A 443 -4.22 11.44 -6.91
C TRP A 443 -5.41 10.96 -7.74
N ALA A 444 -5.22 10.92 -9.05
CA ALA A 444 -6.09 10.25 -10.00
C ALA A 444 -5.26 9.29 -10.87
N ARG A 445 -5.81 8.11 -11.21
CA ARG A 445 -5.13 7.07 -11.99
C ARG A 445 -6.08 6.41 -12.99
N MET A 446 -5.53 6.03 -14.13
CA MET A 446 -6.21 5.31 -15.21
C MET A 446 -5.13 4.59 -16.05
N GLY A 447 -5.50 3.49 -16.70
CA GLY A 447 -4.59 2.78 -17.61
C GLY A 447 -4.32 3.57 -18.89
N SER A 448 -3.05 3.72 -19.26
CA SER A 448 -2.60 4.57 -20.38
C SER A 448 -3.16 4.19 -21.76
N ALA A 449 -3.61 2.95 -21.92
CA ALA A 449 -4.25 2.38 -23.11
C ALA A 449 -5.71 1.95 -22.83
N SER A 450 -6.29 2.37 -21.72
CA SER A 450 -7.65 2.01 -21.30
C SER A 450 -8.67 3.10 -21.63
N ALA A 451 -9.94 2.73 -21.77
CA ALA A 451 -11.07 3.67 -21.79
C ALA A 451 -11.66 3.93 -20.38
N GLY A 452 -11.05 3.37 -19.33
CA GLY A 452 -11.48 3.50 -17.94
C GLY A 452 -11.29 2.18 -17.16
N PRO A 453 -11.56 2.18 -15.85
CA PRO A 453 -12.07 3.30 -15.07
C PRO A 453 -11.00 4.36 -14.75
N VAL A 454 -11.46 5.52 -14.28
CA VAL A 454 -10.63 6.46 -13.53
C VAL A 454 -10.81 6.16 -12.04
N VAL A 455 -9.71 6.04 -11.32
CA VAL A 455 -9.68 5.82 -9.88
C VAL A 455 -9.11 7.06 -9.22
N VAL A 456 -9.77 7.56 -8.18
CA VAL A 456 -9.36 8.75 -7.43
C VAL A 456 -9.33 8.41 -5.95
N GLU A 457 -8.27 8.81 -5.26
CA GLU A 457 -8.21 8.77 -3.78
C GLU A 457 -8.23 10.18 -3.21
N THR A 458 -8.93 10.32 -2.10
CA THR A 458 -9.07 11.56 -1.33
C THR A 458 -8.38 11.45 0.05
N GLY A 459 -8.16 12.58 0.72
CA GLY A 459 -7.38 12.67 1.97
C GLY A 459 -7.95 11.87 3.15
N ASP A 460 -9.23 11.53 3.11
CA ASP A 460 -9.88 10.61 4.04
C ASP A 460 -9.71 9.12 3.68
N GLY A 461 -8.95 8.82 2.63
CA GLY A 461 -8.73 7.46 2.12
C GLY A 461 -9.91 6.91 1.31
N ALA A 462 -10.92 7.72 0.97
CA ALA A 462 -12.01 7.24 0.13
C ALA A 462 -11.52 7.02 -1.32
N ILE A 463 -11.98 5.91 -1.92
CA ILE A 463 -11.73 5.61 -3.33
C ILE A 463 -12.99 5.85 -4.14
N HIS A 464 -12.87 6.72 -5.14
CA HIS A 464 -13.92 7.08 -6.07
C HIS A 464 -13.64 6.50 -7.46
N TRP A 465 -14.64 5.83 -8.03
CA TRP A 465 -14.55 5.22 -9.36
C TRP A 465 -15.37 6.02 -10.35
N LEU A 466 -14.73 6.54 -11.40
CA LEU A 466 -15.42 7.32 -12.43
C LEU A 466 -15.38 6.60 -13.77
N ASP A 467 -16.51 6.63 -14.46
CA ASP A 467 -16.56 6.29 -15.89
C ASP A 467 -15.80 7.38 -16.67
N ALA A 468 -14.76 7.02 -17.42
CA ALA A 468 -13.90 8.01 -18.06
C ALA A 468 -14.57 8.77 -19.22
N ALA A 469 -15.70 8.28 -19.74
CA ALA A 469 -16.44 8.93 -20.81
C ALA A 469 -17.38 10.01 -20.29
N THR A 470 -18.07 9.71 -19.19
CA THR A 470 -19.13 10.53 -18.60
C THR A 470 -18.70 11.28 -17.34
N LEU A 471 -17.59 10.88 -16.73
CA LEU A 471 -17.12 11.32 -15.40
C LEU A 471 -18.14 11.05 -14.27
N ALA A 472 -19.14 10.22 -14.52
CA ALA A 472 -20.08 9.81 -13.51
C ALA A 472 -19.42 8.81 -12.56
N GLU A 473 -19.63 9.02 -11.27
CA GLU A 473 -19.21 8.09 -10.24
C GLU A 473 -20.06 6.82 -10.30
N PHE A 474 -19.42 5.67 -10.12
CA PHE A 474 -20.08 4.38 -10.00
C PHE A 474 -19.44 3.56 -8.88
N THR A 475 -20.10 2.50 -8.46
CA THR A 475 -19.60 1.63 -7.39
C THR A 475 -19.04 0.36 -7.98
N VAL A 476 -17.82 0.00 -7.57
CA VAL A 476 -17.26 -1.33 -7.76
C VAL A 476 -17.52 -2.10 -6.47
N ASP A 477 -18.07 -3.31 -6.57
CA ASP A 477 -18.15 -4.20 -5.40
C ASP A 477 -16.74 -4.66 -5.06
N THR A 478 -16.25 -4.18 -3.93
CA THR A 478 -14.92 -4.49 -3.43
C THR A 478 -14.96 -5.19 -2.06
N HIS A 479 -16.08 -5.83 -1.71
CA HIS A 479 -16.33 -6.43 -0.39
C HIS A 479 -15.34 -7.54 0.02
N SER A 480 -14.45 -7.96 -0.88
CA SER A 480 -13.39 -8.94 -0.65
C SER A 480 -12.03 -8.34 -0.24
N ALA A 481 -11.89 -7.02 -0.10
CA ALA A 481 -10.62 -6.41 0.30
C ALA A 481 -10.36 -6.51 1.82
N PRO A 482 -9.34 -7.26 2.27
CA PRO A 482 -9.08 -7.48 3.69
C PRO A 482 -8.63 -6.22 4.46
N TYR A 483 -8.12 -5.18 3.79
CA TYR A 483 -7.51 -3.99 4.41
C TYR A 483 -8.11 -2.65 3.97
N GLY A 484 -9.26 -2.66 3.28
CA GLY A 484 -9.76 -1.47 2.58
C GLY A 484 -8.90 -1.09 1.35
N TRP A 485 -9.25 0.00 0.66
CA TRP A 485 -8.58 0.46 -0.56
C TRP A 485 -7.93 1.85 -0.41
N GLY A 486 -7.82 2.36 0.81
CA GLY A 486 -7.43 3.73 1.08
C GLY A 486 -6.35 3.83 2.12
N GLY A 487 -5.47 4.83 1.98
CA GLY A 487 -4.49 5.19 3.00
C GLY A 487 -4.98 6.29 3.93
N SER A 488 -4.26 6.47 5.03
CA SER A 488 -4.45 7.63 5.92
C SER A 488 -3.49 8.77 5.53
N ASP A 489 -3.66 9.95 6.11
CA ASP A 489 -2.71 11.07 5.88
C ASP A 489 -1.29 10.74 6.36
N GLN A 490 -1.20 9.89 7.39
CA GLN A 490 0.07 9.42 7.93
C GLN A 490 0.73 8.38 6.99
N PHE A 491 -0.09 7.55 6.34
CA PHE A 491 0.35 6.44 5.50
C PHE A 491 -0.48 6.39 4.21
N PRO A 492 -0.21 7.29 3.26
CA PRO A 492 -0.99 7.36 2.03
C PRO A 492 -0.67 6.13 1.17
N PHE A 493 -1.71 5.59 0.55
CA PHE A 493 -1.53 4.62 -0.52
C PHE A 493 -1.19 5.37 -1.80
N ASP A 494 -0.27 4.81 -2.59
CA ASP A 494 -0.13 5.17 -4.00
C ASP A 494 -0.58 3.98 -4.86
N TYR A 495 -1.06 4.29 -6.06
CA TYR A 495 -1.69 3.32 -6.94
C TYR A 495 -1.23 3.46 -8.39
N ARG A 496 -1.11 2.33 -9.11
CA ARG A 496 -0.88 2.29 -10.55
C ARG A 496 -1.86 1.30 -11.19
N LEU A 497 -2.34 1.64 -12.40
CA LEU A 497 -3.10 0.73 -13.24
C LEU A 497 -2.25 0.22 -14.39
N SER A 498 -2.49 -1.03 -14.81
CA SER A 498 -1.91 -1.56 -16.05
C SER A 498 -2.35 -0.70 -17.22
N PRO A 499 -1.60 -0.70 -18.35
CA PRO A 499 -1.99 0.08 -19.52
C PRO A 499 -3.44 -0.17 -19.96
N ASP A 500 -3.94 -1.39 -19.89
CA ASP A 500 -5.32 -1.74 -20.24
C ASP A 500 -6.35 -1.55 -19.11
N GLY A 501 -5.93 -1.08 -17.94
CA GLY A 501 -6.80 -0.79 -16.79
C GLY A 501 -7.33 -2.03 -16.07
N THR A 502 -6.79 -3.22 -16.38
CA THR A 502 -7.29 -4.49 -15.82
C THR A 502 -6.59 -4.92 -14.54
N VAL A 503 -5.39 -4.40 -14.26
CA VAL A 503 -4.68 -4.63 -13.00
C VAL A 503 -4.51 -3.31 -12.28
N LEU A 504 -4.87 -3.25 -11.01
CA LEU A 504 -4.50 -2.16 -10.12
C LEU A 504 -3.51 -2.70 -9.09
N VAL A 505 -2.47 -1.92 -8.81
CA VAL A 505 -1.55 -2.18 -7.70
C VAL A 505 -1.55 -0.95 -6.82
N GLY A 506 -1.89 -1.12 -5.55
CA GLY A 506 -1.80 -0.13 -4.48
C GLY A 506 -0.76 -0.53 -3.46
N TRP A 507 -0.04 0.44 -2.90
CA TRP A 507 0.89 0.18 -1.81
C TRP A 507 0.96 1.34 -0.86
N VAL A 508 1.22 1.04 0.41
CA VAL A 508 1.48 2.08 1.39
C VAL A 508 2.87 2.68 1.15
N THR A 509 2.90 4.01 1.09
CA THR A 509 4.16 4.76 1.03
C THR A 509 4.70 5.00 2.44
N GLY A 510 6.01 4.85 2.63
CA GLY A 510 6.68 5.20 3.88
C GLY A 510 6.58 4.18 5.03
N LEU A 511 5.98 3.01 4.83
CA LEU A 511 5.93 1.92 5.83
C LEU A 511 6.89 0.76 5.51
N SER A 512 7.23 -0.05 6.53
CA SER A 512 7.89 -1.36 6.40
C SER A 512 7.44 -2.28 7.55
N PRO A 513 6.93 -3.50 7.28
CA PRO A 513 6.61 -4.06 5.97
C PRO A 513 5.60 -3.21 5.20
N ARG A 514 5.65 -3.28 3.86
CA ARG A 514 4.68 -2.57 3.01
C ARG A 514 3.50 -3.47 2.72
N THR A 515 2.31 -3.00 3.03
CA THR A 515 1.08 -3.60 2.49
C THR A 515 0.95 -3.22 1.03
N ILE A 516 0.89 -4.24 0.18
CA ILE A 516 0.64 -4.13 -1.25
C ILE A 516 -0.68 -4.82 -1.53
N ILE A 517 -1.56 -4.12 -2.22
CA ILE A 517 -2.84 -4.63 -2.68
C ILE A 517 -2.77 -4.72 -4.20
N THR A 518 -3.05 -5.88 -4.74
CA THR A 518 -3.24 -6.07 -6.18
C THR A 518 -4.69 -6.46 -6.44
N ALA A 519 -5.24 -5.91 -7.51
CA ALA A 519 -6.59 -6.21 -7.95
C ALA A 519 -6.56 -6.52 -9.45
N LEU A 520 -7.17 -7.64 -9.82
CA LEU A 520 -7.40 -8.03 -11.21
C LEU A 520 -8.89 -7.87 -11.54
N PHE A 521 -9.23 -6.94 -12.43
CA PHE A 521 -10.61 -6.64 -12.79
C PHE A 521 -11.16 -7.56 -13.89
N HIS A 522 -12.28 -8.21 -13.59
CA HIS A 522 -13.04 -9.11 -14.46
C HIS A 522 -14.39 -8.49 -14.84
N GLY A 523 -14.39 -7.27 -15.37
CA GLY A 523 -15.61 -6.59 -15.81
C GLY A 523 -16.54 -6.14 -14.68
N ASP A 524 -17.20 -7.09 -13.99
CA ASP A 524 -18.16 -6.85 -12.92
C ASP A 524 -17.65 -7.20 -11.50
N HIS A 525 -16.47 -7.80 -11.38
CA HIS A 525 -15.82 -8.10 -10.09
C HIS A 525 -14.30 -7.93 -10.19
N ALA A 526 -13.61 -7.94 -9.05
CA ALA A 526 -12.16 -7.94 -8.99
C ALA A 526 -11.63 -9.05 -8.07
N ASP A 527 -10.63 -9.79 -8.54
CA ASP A 527 -9.86 -10.72 -7.73
C ASP A 527 -8.79 -9.93 -6.98
N LEU A 528 -8.78 -10.08 -5.65
CA LEU A 528 -7.92 -9.30 -4.77
C LEU A 528 -6.86 -10.16 -4.11
N HIS A 529 -5.64 -9.63 -4.11
CA HIS A 529 -4.55 -10.18 -3.34
C HIS A 529 -3.92 -9.06 -2.51
N ALA A 530 -3.71 -9.33 -1.23
CA ALA A 530 -2.95 -8.46 -0.36
C ALA A 530 -1.71 -9.22 0.09
N ALA A 531 -0.56 -8.57 0.04
CA ALA A 531 0.71 -9.10 0.49
C ALA A 531 1.41 -8.05 1.34
N SER A 532 1.90 -8.46 2.51
CA SER A 532 2.87 -7.69 3.28
C SER A 532 4.25 -8.12 2.83
N VAL A 533 5.03 -7.22 2.24
CA VAL A 533 6.33 -7.56 1.69
C VAL A 533 7.43 -6.90 2.52
N GLU A 534 8.22 -7.73 3.21
CA GLU A 534 9.47 -7.34 3.86
C GLU A 534 10.64 -7.36 2.87
N GLY A 535 11.64 -6.49 3.07
CA GLY A 535 12.84 -6.43 2.23
C GLY A 535 12.65 -5.89 0.80
N TYR A 536 11.40 -5.68 0.36
CA TYR A 536 11.09 -4.92 -0.85
C TYR A 536 11.17 -3.42 -0.54
N ASN A 537 12.33 -2.81 -0.78
CA ASN A 537 12.48 -1.35 -0.89
C ASN A 537 11.86 -0.83 -2.21
N GLY A 538 10.60 -1.18 -2.45
CA GLY A 538 9.78 -0.79 -3.59
C GLY A 538 9.36 0.67 -3.47
N TYR A 539 10.03 1.59 -4.16
CA TYR A 539 9.61 2.98 -4.29
C TYR A 539 8.38 3.12 -5.20
N TYR A 540 8.25 2.21 -6.16
CA TYR A 540 7.11 2.14 -7.07
C TYR A 540 6.75 0.69 -7.42
N TYR A 541 5.48 0.49 -7.78
CA TYR A 541 4.95 -0.78 -8.29
C TYR A 541 4.09 -0.49 -9.51
N THR A 542 4.63 -0.76 -10.70
CA THR A 542 3.93 -0.53 -11.96
C THR A 542 3.51 -1.88 -12.56
N PRO A 543 2.20 -2.19 -12.65
CA PRO A 543 1.73 -3.37 -13.37
C PRO A 543 1.93 -3.21 -14.89
N GLY A 544 2.39 -4.27 -15.55
CA GLY A 544 2.44 -4.32 -17.01
C GLY A 544 1.13 -4.73 -17.65
N ALA A 545 1.13 -4.75 -18.99
CA ALA A 545 0.06 -5.36 -19.79
C ALA A 545 0.26 -6.88 -19.98
N ASP A 546 1.25 -7.47 -19.29
CA ASP A 546 1.95 -8.68 -19.70
C ASP A 546 1.78 -9.77 -18.63
N ASP A 547 0.66 -10.48 -18.72
CA ASP A 547 0.37 -11.70 -17.96
C ASP A 547 0.43 -11.53 -16.42
N GLY A 548 0.20 -10.31 -15.93
CA GLY A 548 0.14 -10.01 -14.49
C GLY A 548 1.50 -9.79 -13.82
N LEU A 549 2.56 -9.44 -14.58
CA LEU A 549 3.82 -9.00 -13.99
C LEU A 549 3.71 -7.59 -13.38
N ILE A 550 4.29 -7.45 -12.20
CA ILE A 550 4.48 -6.18 -11.50
C ILE A 550 5.95 -5.82 -11.56
N TYR A 551 6.24 -4.63 -12.10
CA TYR A 551 7.57 -4.07 -12.24
C TYR A 551 7.83 -3.13 -11.06
N THR A 552 8.91 -3.36 -10.33
CA THR A 552 9.19 -2.64 -9.08
C THR A 552 10.59 -2.04 -9.10
N SER A 553 10.90 -1.19 -8.13
CA SER A 553 12.27 -0.72 -7.93
C SER A 553 13.23 -1.77 -7.36
N ALA A 554 12.75 -2.95 -6.99
CA ALA A 554 13.55 -4.03 -6.39
C ALA A 554 13.63 -5.30 -7.26
N GLY A 555 12.94 -5.32 -8.39
CA GLY A 555 12.92 -6.43 -9.33
C GLY A 555 11.53 -6.64 -9.96
N LEU A 556 11.25 -7.88 -10.34
CA LEU A 556 9.95 -8.31 -10.88
C LEU A 556 9.18 -9.14 -9.86
N ALA A 557 7.86 -9.00 -9.88
CA ALA A 557 6.96 -9.80 -9.05
C ALA A 557 5.72 -10.28 -9.83
N THR A 558 5.06 -11.32 -9.32
CA THR A 558 3.72 -11.75 -9.75
C THR A 558 2.64 -10.84 -9.14
N LEU A 559 1.36 -11.04 -9.51
CA LEU A 559 0.22 -10.37 -8.86
C LEU A 559 0.14 -10.66 -7.35
N THR A 560 0.54 -11.85 -6.93
CA THR A 560 0.63 -12.26 -5.51
C THR A 560 1.89 -11.73 -4.82
N MET A 561 2.66 -10.88 -5.49
CA MET A 561 3.92 -10.31 -5.04
C MET A 561 5.07 -11.32 -4.84
N ASP A 562 4.98 -12.51 -5.45
CA ASP A 562 6.09 -13.46 -5.45
C ASP A 562 7.23 -12.96 -6.36
N PRO A 563 8.50 -12.94 -5.90
CA PRO A 563 9.62 -12.51 -6.73
C PRO A 563 9.80 -13.39 -7.97
N VAL A 564 10.04 -12.77 -9.13
CA VAL A 564 10.20 -13.45 -10.41
C VAL A 564 11.64 -13.36 -10.88
N ASP A 565 12.30 -14.52 -11.02
CA ASP A 565 13.72 -14.64 -11.36
C ASP A 565 14.62 -13.71 -10.50
N PRO A 566 14.58 -13.85 -9.16
CA PRO A 566 15.34 -12.97 -8.26
C PRO A 566 16.85 -13.06 -8.48
N ALA A 567 17.37 -14.18 -8.99
CA ALA A 567 18.80 -14.31 -9.30
C ALA A 567 19.27 -13.29 -10.36
N THR A 568 18.39 -12.92 -11.29
CA THR A 568 18.69 -11.95 -12.35
C THR A 568 18.29 -10.52 -11.97
N PHE A 569 17.12 -10.35 -11.35
CA PHE A 569 16.49 -9.02 -11.21
C PHE A 569 16.52 -8.44 -9.80
N HIS A 570 17.04 -9.16 -8.80
CA HIS A 570 17.16 -8.63 -7.45
C HIS A 570 17.90 -7.28 -7.44
N ALA A 571 17.36 -6.30 -6.71
CA ALA A 571 17.87 -4.94 -6.61
C ALA A 571 17.99 -4.20 -7.96
N SER A 572 17.19 -4.60 -8.96
CA SER A 572 17.09 -3.90 -10.24
C SER A 572 15.80 -3.10 -10.30
N HIS A 573 15.88 -1.85 -10.75
CA HIS A 573 14.70 -1.04 -11.02
C HIS A 573 14.09 -1.46 -12.35
N CYS A 574 13.00 -2.21 -12.29
CA CYS A 574 12.32 -2.74 -13.46
C CYS A 574 11.17 -1.81 -13.88
N LEU A 575 10.97 -1.64 -15.20
CA LEU A 575 9.90 -0.83 -15.77
C LEU A 575 9.36 -1.45 -17.07
N PRO A 576 8.05 -1.46 -17.32
CA PRO A 576 7.53 -1.90 -18.60
C PRO A 576 7.90 -0.91 -19.71
N ALA A 577 8.23 -1.42 -20.90
CA ALA A 577 8.25 -0.59 -22.09
C ALA A 577 6.82 -0.26 -22.52
N GLN A 578 6.62 0.89 -23.16
CA GLN A 578 5.31 1.28 -23.65
C GLN A 578 4.84 0.32 -24.74
N GLY A 579 3.70 -0.31 -24.53
CA GLY A 579 3.14 -1.30 -25.46
C GLY A 579 3.51 -2.76 -25.18
N GLY A 580 4.00 -3.14 -23.99
CA GLY A 580 3.78 -4.48 -23.39
C GLY A 580 4.49 -5.70 -24.02
N SER A 581 5.58 -5.55 -24.74
CA SER A 581 6.34 -6.72 -25.24
C SER A 581 7.77 -6.79 -24.72
N LEU A 582 8.19 -5.76 -24.01
CA LEU A 582 9.55 -5.55 -23.53
C LEU A 582 9.49 -4.86 -22.17
N PHE A 583 10.56 -5.02 -21.40
CA PHE A 583 10.76 -4.23 -20.18
C PHE A 583 12.22 -3.82 -20.05
N LEU A 584 12.44 -2.82 -19.21
CA LEU A 584 13.73 -2.28 -18.84
C LEU A 584 14.10 -2.76 -17.44
N ALA A 585 15.36 -3.09 -17.21
CA ALA A 585 15.92 -3.21 -15.86
C ALA A 585 17.12 -2.27 -15.73
N ALA A 586 17.10 -1.42 -14.71
CA ALA A 586 18.12 -0.44 -14.44
C ALA A 586 18.87 -0.76 -13.13
N GLN A 587 20.19 -0.64 -13.17
CA GLN A 587 21.07 -0.70 -12.00
C GLN A 587 22.04 0.49 -12.10
N GLY A 588 21.77 1.53 -11.30
CA GLY A 588 22.41 2.84 -11.48
C GLY A 588 22.19 3.38 -12.89
N ALA A 589 23.26 3.85 -13.54
CA ALA A 589 23.22 4.38 -14.91
C ALA A 589 23.14 3.30 -16.01
N SER A 590 23.19 2.01 -15.66
CA SER A 590 23.14 0.91 -16.62
C SER A 590 21.70 0.45 -16.82
N VAL A 591 21.21 0.48 -18.06
CA VAL A 591 19.85 0.05 -18.40
C VAL A 591 19.89 -1.03 -19.46
N SER A 592 19.19 -2.12 -19.19
CA SER A 592 19.11 -3.30 -20.06
C SER A 592 17.66 -3.55 -20.48
N ILE A 593 17.47 -4.07 -21.70
CA ILE A 593 16.18 -4.39 -22.31
C ILE A 593 16.00 -5.90 -22.34
N TYR A 594 14.85 -6.34 -21.88
CA TYR A 594 14.46 -7.75 -21.78
C TYR A 594 13.12 -8.00 -22.48
N THR A 595 12.91 -9.23 -22.91
CA THR A 595 11.59 -9.73 -23.33
C THR A 595 10.70 -10.00 -22.13
N THR A 596 9.39 -9.78 -22.25
CA THR A 596 8.46 -10.01 -21.13
C THR A 596 8.15 -11.48 -20.92
N THR A 597 8.06 -12.25 -22.01
CA THR A 597 7.70 -13.68 -22.02
C THR A 597 8.73 -14.57 -21.32
N ASP A 598 9.97 -14.57 -21.79
CA ASP A 598 11.05 -15.45 -21.34
C ASP A 598 12.15 -14.71 -20.57
N LYS A 599 11.94 -13.41 -20.27
CA LYS A 599 12.85 -12.58 -19.47
C LYS A 599 14.29 -12.58 -20.01
N ARG A 600 14.43 -12.75 -21.33
CA ARG A 600 15.72 -12.86 -21.99
C ARG A 600 16.31 -11.47 -22.21
N LEU A 601 17.56 -11.28 -21.79
CA LEU A 601 18.34 -10.08 -22.10
C LEU A 601 18.52 -9.95 -23.61
N LEU A 602 18.11 -8.82 -24.17
CA LEU A 602 18.30 -8.48 -25.58
C LEU A 602 19.48 -7.53 -25.77
N LEU A 603 19.49 -6.43 -25.02
CA LEU A 603 20.47 -5.35 -25.23
C LEU A 603 20.70 -4.60 -23.92
N THR A 604 21.97 -4.40 -23.56
CA THR A 604 22.38 -3.40 -22.55
C THR A 604 22.74 -2.11 -23.27
N LEU A 605 22.10 -1.02 -22.86
CA LEU A 605 22.30 0.29 -23.45
C LEU A 605 23.64 0.90 -22.98
N PRO A 606 24.22 1.84 -23.74
CA PRO A 606 25.28 2.70 -23.22
C PRO A 606 24.83 3.37 -21.91
N LYS A 607 25.78 3.58 -21.00
CA LYS A 607 25.51 4.23 -19.72
C LYS A 607 24.77 5.56 -19.90
N MET A 608 23.73 5.76 -19.12
CA MET A 608 22.93 6.98 -19.10
C MET A 608 23.22 7.75 -17.80
N ASP A 609 24.32 8.50 -17.81
CA ASP A 609 24.82 9.21 -16.64
C ASP A 609 23.81 10.24 -16.10
N GLU A 610 22.87 10.69 -16.91
CA GLU A 610 21.81 11.60 -16.47
C GLU A 610 20.78 10.99 -15.50
N LEU A 611 20.74 9.66 -15.38
CA LEU A 611 19.89 8.95 -14.43
C LEU A 611 20.57 8.80 -13.06
N GLY A 612 21.80 9.32 -12.87
CA GLY A 612 22.60 9.11 -11.66
C GLY A 612 21.94 9.56 -10.34
N GLY A 613 22.25 8.85 -9.26
CA GLY A 613 21.74 9.09 -7.90
C GLY A 613 20.73 8.02 -7.45
N ASP A 614 19.72 8.46 -6.68
CA ASP A 614 18.59 7.64 -6.20
C ASP A 614 17.52 7.47 -7.29
N LEU A 615 17.35 6.24 -7.80
CA LEU A 615 16.39 5.88 -8.86
C LEU A 615 14.94 5.70 -8.33
N TRP A 616 14.58 6.41 -7.26
CA TRP A 616 13.30 6.20 -6.55
C TRP A 616 12.08 6.51 -7.43
N ASP A 617 12.19 7.46 -8.36
CA ASP A 617 11.13 7.85 -9.30
C ASP A 617 11.41 7.38 -10.75
N LEU A 618 12.08 6.25 -10.95
CA LEU A 618 12.52 5.84 -12.29
C LEU A 618 11.36 5.78 -13.31
N GLU A 619 10.17 5.38 -12.88
CA GLU A 619 8.95 5.33 -13.70
C GLU A 619 8.51 6.69 -14.26
N LYS A 620 8.96 7.80 -13.64
CA LYS A 620 8.74 9.17 -14.12
C LYS A 620 9.89 9.69 -14.98
N GLN A 621 11.00 8.95 -15.02
CA GLN A 621 12.23 9.38 -15.69
C GLN A 621 12.49 8.64 -16.99
N VAL A 622 12.08 7.38 -17.16
CA VAL A 622 12.48 6.57 -18.31
C VAL A 622 11.25 6.04 -19.06
N PHE A 623 11.11 6.43 -20.32
CA PHE A 623 10.03 5.99 -21.20
C PHE A 623 10.61 5.41 -22.49
N TYR A 624 10.58 4.08 -22.62
CA TYR A 624 10.93 3.43 -23.88
C TYR A 624 9.66 3.11 -24.66
N VAL A 625 9.59 3.60 -25.90
CA VAL A 625 8.47 3.39 -26.84
C VAL A 625 8.98 2.64 -28.07
N PRO A 626 8.98 1.29 -28.07
CA PRO A 626 9.49 0.48 -29.17
C PRO A 626 8.81 0.77 -30.52
N ALA A 627 7.50 1.01 -30.53
CA ALA A 627 6.75 1.34 -31.74
C ALA A 627 7.19 2.68 -32.38
N ALA A 628 7.77 3.57 -31.59
CA ALA A 628 8.32 4.85 -32.03
C ALA A 628 9.83 4.80 -32.30
N ASN A 629 10.50 3.68 -31.97
CA ASN A 629 11.96 3.58 -31.90
C ASN A 629 12.59 4.72 -31.08
N LEU A 630 11.97 5.06 -29.95
CA LEU A 630 12.34 6.21 -29.14
C LEU A 630 12.50 5.80 -27.67
N LEU A 631 13.65 6.15 -27.09
CA LEU A 631 13.87 6.16 -25.66
C LEU A 631 13.91 7.61 -25.18
N VAL A 632 13.10 7.93 -24.19
CA VAL A 632 13.03 9.24 -23.56
C VAL A 632 13.54 9.10 -22.13
N THR A 633 14.48 9.97 -21.74
CA THR A 633 14.88 10.12 -20.34
C THR A 633 14.62 11.54 -19.84
N VAL A 634 14.23 11.69 -18.57
CA VAL A 634 14.12 12.95 -17.85
C VAL A 634 15.19 12.95 -16.76
N PRO A 635 16.24 13.78 -16.89
CA PRO A 635 17.28 13.88 -15.86
C PRO A 635 16.71 14.31 -14.50
N THR A 636 17.44 14.04 -13.42
CA THR A 636 17.06 14.39 -12.04
C THR A 636 16.77 15.89 -11.84
N ALA A 637 17.38 16.77 -12.64
CA ALA A 637 17.10 18.21 -12.62
C ALA A 637 15.68 18.58 -13.10
N ARG A 638 14.99 17.65 -13.79
CA ARG A 638 13.60 17.78 -14.28
C ARG A 638 13.35 19.00 -15.20
N ASP A 639 14.40 19.57 -15.78
CA ASP A 639 14.35 20.79 -16.60
C ASP A 639 14.39 20.53 -18.12
N ARG A 640 14.55 19.27 -18.53
CA ARG A 640 14.69 18.86 -19.93
C ARG A 640 14.32 17.40 -20.13
N MET A 641 14.12 17.02 -21.38
CA MET A 641 13.99 15.63 -21.83
C MET A 641 15.16 15.30 -22.78
N ILE A 642 15.71 14.11 -22.67
CA ILE A 642 16.72 13.58 -23.59
C ILE A 642 16.05 12.51 -24.44
N LEU A 643 16.01 12.75 -25.74
CA LEU A 643 15.38 11.91 -26.74
C LEU A 643 16.47 11.12 -27.47
N ARG A 644 16.41 9.80 -27.42
CA ARG A 644 17.35 8.90 -28.10
C ARG A 644 16.65 8.02 -29.09
N ARG A 645 17.13 8.01 -30.33
CA ARG A 645 16.65 7.06 -31.32
C ARG A 645 17.16 5.67 -30.94
N LEU A 646 16.24 4.74 -30.69
CA LEU A 646 16.53 3.37 -30.31
C LEU A 646 15.65 2.41 -31.12
N ASN A 647 16.17 1.95 -32.25
CA ASN A 647 15.56 0.86 -33.00
C ASN A 647 16.18 -0.46 -32.54
N LEU A 648 15.51 -1.15 -31.62
CA LEU A 648 16.04 -2.36 -30.99
C LEU A 648 16.42 -3.44 -32.01
N THR A 649 15.61 -3.70 -33.03
CA THR A 649 15.93 -4.73 -34.03
C THR A 649 17.19 -4.36 -34.82
N ALA A 650 17.34 -3.08 -35.21
CA ALA A 650 18.54 -2.62 -35.89
C ALA A 650 19.79 -2.68 -34.99
N GLU A 651 19.66 -2.38 -33.70
CA GLU A 651 20.77 -2.55 -32.74
C GLU A 651 21.13 -4.03 -32.55
N LEU A 652 20.14 -4.91 -32.39
CA LEU A 652 20.35 -6.37 -32.27
C LEU A 652 20.98 -6.98 -33.53
N GLN A 653 20.69 -6.44 -34.72
CA GLN A 653 21.35 -6.89 -35.96
C GLN A 653 22.86 -6.59 -35.97
N LYS A 654 23.30 -5.55 -35.25
CA LYS A 654 24.73 -5.24 -35.08
C LYS A 654 25.41 -6.16 -34.08
N THR A 655 24.65 -6.89 -33.25
CA THR A 655 25.21 -7.78 -32.24
C THR A 655 25.32 -9.23 -32.74
N GLY A 656 26.17 -10.00 -32.07
CA GLY A 656 26.27 -11.45 -32.26
C GLY A 656 25.05 -12.22 -31.73
N VAL A 657 24.23 -11.60 -30.88
CA VAL A 657 23.11 -12.23 -30.17
C VAL A 657 22.09 -12.79 -31.15
N ASP A 658 21.69 -14.04 -30.95
CA ASP A 658 20.55 -14.65 -31.65
C ASP A 658 19.26 -14.26 -30.93
N TYR A 659 18.23 -13.89 -31.68
CA TYR A 659 16.99 -13.40 -31.09
C TYR A 659 15.76 -13.90 -31.84
N LEU A 660 14.73 -14.21 -31.06
CA LEU A 660 13.38 -14.58 -31.49
C LEU A 660 12.39 -14.10 -30.42
N PHE A 661 11.57 -13.08 -30.70
CA PHE A 661 10.60 -12.55 -29.71
C PHE A 661 9.42 -11.86 -30.40
N VAL A 662 8.28 -11.82 -29.71
CA VAL A 662 7.08 -11.09 -30.17
C VAL A 662 7.22 -9.60 -29.86
N ARG A 663 6.85 -8.75 -30.82
CA ARG A 663 6.89 -7.29 -30.73
C ARG A 663 5.52 -6.64 -30.59
N SER A 664 4.48 -7.33 -31.04
CA SER A 664 3.11 -6.84 -31.00
C SER A 664 2.43 -7.25 -29.69
N VAL A 665 1.38 -6.50 -29.32
CA VAL A 665 0.49 -6.85 -28.21
C VAL A 665 -0.91 -7.14 -28.73
N PRO A 666 -1.57 -8.21 -28.24
CA PRO A 666 -2.92 -8.57 -28.65
C PRO A 666 -3.96 -7.60 -28.08
N PRO A 667 -5.06 -7.31 -28.81
CA PRO A 667 -6.25 -6.74 -28.18
C PRO A 667 -6.73 -7.65 -27.05
N ARG A 668 -6.86 -7.13 -25.83
CA ARG A 668 -7.27 -7.92 -24.66
C ARG A 668 -8.79 -8.06 -24.52
N ARG A 669 -9.55 -7.34 -25.35
CA ARG A 669 -11.01 -7.31 -25.34
C ARG A 669 -11.60 -7.80 -26.67
N PHE A 670 -12.73 -8.50 -26.62
CA PHE A 670 -13.51 -8.91 -27.79
C PHE A 670 -15.00 -8.62 -27.60
N HIS A 671 -15.72 -8.39 -28.69
CA HIS A 671 -17.17 -8.13 -28.62
C HIS A 671 -17.96 -9.27 -29.23
N LYS A 672 -19.05 -9.67 -28.57
CA LYS A 672 -19.93 -10.73 -29.06
C LYS A 672 -20.51 -10.36 -30.43
N GLY A 673 -20.52 -11.32 -31.36
CA GLY A 673 -20.99 -11.10 -32.73
C GLY A 673 -20.03 -10.29 -33.61
N GLN A 674 -18.89 -9.84 -33.10
CA GLN A 674 -17.87 -9.14 -33.87
C GLN A 674 -16.67 -10.06 -34.18
N LYS A 675 -15.85 -9.63 -35.14
CA LYS A 675 -14.63 -10.34 -35.51
C LYS A 675 -13.47 -9.83 -34.66
N TYR A 676 -12.89 -10.71 -33.85
CA TYR A 676 -11.60 -10.48 -33.22
C TYR A 676 -10.48 -10.72 -34.22
N VAL A 677 -9.53 -9.78 -34.30
CA VAL A 677 -8.39 -9.84 -35.23
C VAL A 677 -7.14 -9.37 -34.51
N TYR A 678 -6.07 -10.16 -34.61
CA TYR A 678 -4.76 -9.78 -34.11
C TYR A 678 -3.68 -10.19 -35.12
N GLN A 679 -2.87 -9.22 -35.55
CA GLN A 679 -1.71 -9.48 -36.39
C GLN A 679 -0.47 -9.54 -35.50
N MET A 680 0.13 -10.71 -35.39
CA MET A 680 1.38 -10.85 -34.66
C MET A 680 2.54 -10.28 -35.47
N GLU A 681 3.42 -9.55 -34.79
CA GLU A 681 4.71 -9.09 -35.28
C GLU A 681 5.81 -9.75 -34.46
N VAL A 682 6.75 -10.43 -35.13
CA VAL A 682 7.81 -11.19 -34.47
C VAL A 682 9.15 -10.77 -35.06
N ALA A 683 10.10 -10.47 -34.19
CA ALA A 683 11.49 -10.26 -34.57
C ALA A 683 12.26 -11.57 -34.48
N SER A 684 12.94 -11.95 -35.56
CA SER A 684 13.87 -13.08 -35.58
C SER A 684 15.10 -12.75 -36.41
N LYS A 685 16.28 -13.09 -35.88
CA LYS A 685 17.55 -13.01 -36.63
C LYS A 685 17.61 -14.07 -37.74
N ARG A 686 17.01 -15.24 -37.50
CA ARG A 686 17.05 -16.41 -38.39
C ARG A 686 15.92 -16.41 -39.42
N GLY A 687 14.81 -15.73 -39.13
CA GLY A 687 13.66 -15.64 -40.03
C GLY A 687 12.93 -16.96 -40.21
N ASN A 688 12.25 -17.12 -41.37
CA ASN A 688 11.43 -18.29 -41.72
C ASN A 688 10.46 -18.74 -40.62
N LEU A 689 9.66 -17.78 -40.15
CA LEU A 689 8.76 -17.95 -39.02
C LEU A 689 7.60 -18.91 -39.36
N LYS A 690 7.31 -19.82 -38.44
CA LYS A 690 6.15 -20.71 -38.45
C LYS A 690 5.34 -20.48 -37.18
N TYR A 691 4.03 -20.48 -37.33
CA TYR A 691 3.08 -20.15 -36.26
C TYR A 691 2.15 -21.33 -36.00
N PHE A 692 1.90 -21.63 -34.73
CA PHE A 692 1.04 -22.72 -34.28
C PHE A 692 0.07 -22.19 -33.22
N LEU A 693 -1.23 -22.41 -33.44
CA LEU A 693 -2.25 -22.12 -32.43
C LEU A 693 -2.35 -23.33 -31.53
N ASP A 694 -1.69 -23.27 -30.37
CA ASP A 694 -1.68 -24.37 -29.41
C ASP A 694 -2.91 -24.32 -28.50
N SER A 695 -3.46 -23.12 -28.22
CA SER A 695 -4.72 -22.95 -27.48
C SER A 695 -5.47 -21.69 -27.89
N GLY A 696 -6.81 -21.73 -27.84
CA GLY A 696 -7.71 -20.60 -28.10
C GLY A 696 -9.18 -21.03 -28.13
N PRO A 697 -10.13 -20.09 -28.15
CA PRO A 697 -11.55 -20.40 -28.15
C PRO A 697 -11.97 -21.17 -29.40
N PRO A 698 -13.05 -21.99 -29.34
CA PRO A 698 -13.57 -22.69 -30.49
C PRO A 698 -13.83 -21.75 -31.68
N GLY A 699 -13.29 -22.12 -32.84
CA GLY A 699 -13.40 -21.34 -34.09
C GLY A 699 -12.36 -20.24 -34.26
N MET A 700 -11.43 -20.05 -33.32
CA MET A 700 -10.26 -19.21 -33.54
C MET A 700 -9.30 -19.90 -34.53
N THR A 701 -8.75 -19.12 -35.45
CA THR A 701 -7.84 -19.60 -36.49
C THR A 701 -6.60 -18.72 -36.57
N LEU A 702 -5.47 -19.31 -36.96
CA LEU A 702 -4.18 -18.65 -37.12
C LEU A 702 -3.66 -18.87 -38.54
N SER A 703 -3.36 -17.78 -39.25
CA SER A 703 -2.79 -17.87 -40.60
C SER A 703 -1.29 -18.21 -40.57
N PRO A 704 -0.72 -18.71 -41.69
CA PRO A 704 0.74 -18.86 -41.84
C PRO A 704 1.53 -17.55 -41.69
N THR A 705 0.87 -16.39 -41.81
CA THR A 705 1.46 -15.06 -41.65
C THR A 705 1.31 -14.50 -40.23
N GLY A 706 0.91 -15.33 -39.25
CA GLY A 706 0.75 -14.90 -37.86
C GLY A 706 -0.51 -14.08 -37.59
N ARG A 707 -1.54 -14.17 -38.45
CA ARG A 707 -2.81 -13.45 -38.26
C ARG A 707 -3.80 -14.33 -37.52
N LEU A 708 -4.13 -13.97 -36.29
CA LEU A 708 -5.21 -14.56 -35.51
C LEU A 708 -6.55 -13.94 -35.89
N VAL A 709 -7.55 -14.79 -36.08
CA VAL A 709 -8.92 -14.40 -36.40
C VAL A 709 -9.90 -15.27 -35.62
N TRP A 710 -10.87 -14.65 -34.97
CA TRP A 710 -11.98 -15.34 -34.32
C TRP A 710 -13.29 -14.61 -34.61
N ALA A 711 -14.25 -15.31 -35.20
CA ALA A 711 -15.61 -14.81 -35.35
C ALA A 711 -16.35 -15.09 -34.04
N VAL A 712 -16.41 -14.10 -33.15
CA VAL A 712 -16.97 -14.28 -31.81
C VAL A 712 -18.47 -14.59 -31.94
N PRO A 713 -18.98 -15.72 -31.41
CA PRO A 713 -20.40 -16.03 -31.47
C PRO A 713 -21.24 -14.93 -30.80
N ALA A 714 -22.36 -14.55 -31.40
CA ALA A 714 -23.27 -13.56 -30.82
C ALA A 714 -23.86 -14.02 -29.47
N ASN A 715 -24.05 -15.33 -29.32
CA ASN A 715 -24.52 -16.00 -28.10
C ASN A 715 -23.36 -16.54 -27.23
N TYR A 716 -22.13 -16.06 -27.43
CA TYR A 716 -20.98 -16.51 -26.65
C TYR A 716 -21.22 -16.27 -25.15
N GLY A 717 -21.17 -17.34 -24.36
CA GLY A 717 -21.50 -17.34 -22.93
C GLY A 717 -20.30 -17.44 -21.99
N GLY A 718 -19.07 -17.54 -22.52
CA GLY A 718 -17.86 -17.60 -21.69
C GLY A 718 -17.45 -16.25 -21.11
N SER A 719 -16.55 -16.28 -20.14
CA SER A 719 -16.02 -15.11 -19.42
C SER A 719 -14.63 -14.71 -19.89
N GLU A 720 -13.65 -15.61 -19.93
CA GLU A 720 -12.30 -15.33 -20.41
C GLU A 720 -11.75 -16.50 -21.21
N GLU A 721 -10.87 -16.20 -22.18
CA GLU A 721 -10.23 -17.21 -23.01
C GLU A 721 -8.71 -17.04 -22.95
N ASN A 722 -8.01 -18.15 -22.72
CA ASN A 722 -6.56 -18.21 -22.84
C ASN A 722 -6.18 -18.54 -24.29
N VAL A 723 -5.28 -17.75 -24.86
CA VAL A 723 -4.73 -17.97 -26.20
C VAL A 723 -3.24 -18.23 -26.09
N ILE A 724 -2.77 -19.32 -26.69
CA ILE A 724 -1.36 -19.69 -26.73
C ILE A 724 -0.96 -19.88 -28.19
N VAL A 725 -0.07 -19.01 -28.66
CA VAL A 725 0.54 -19.13 -29.99
C VAL A 725 2.01 -19.47 -29.84
N ARG A 726 2.42 -20.62 -30.36
CA ARG A 726 3.83 -20.98 -30.46
C ARG A 726 4.40 -20.49 -31.78
N VAL A 727 5.57 -19.84 -31.72
CA VAL A 727 6.30 -19.34 -32.89
C VAL A 727 7.65 -20.02 -32.97
N ARG A 728 7.98 -20.53 -34.15
CA ARG A 728 9.25 -21.22 -34.44
C ARG A 728 9.99 -20.53 -35.57
N ASP A 729 11.31 -20.40 -35.48
CA ASP A 729 12.14 -19.86 -36.55
C ASP A 729 12.88 -20.94 -37.37
N ALA A 730 13.77 -20.51 -38.27
CA ALA A 730 14.54 -21.39 -39.15
C ALA A 730 15.46 -22.37 -38.42
N THR A 731 15.90 -22.08 -37.18
CA THR A 731 16.80 -22.96 -36.41
C THR A 731 16.02 -23.89 -35.48
N SER A 732 14.69 -23.88 -35.56
CA SER A 732 13.78 -24.57 -34.65
C SER A 732 13.79 -24.02 -33.22
N GLN A 733 14.31 -22.81 -33.01
CA GLN A 733 14.07 -22.11 -31.75
C GLN A 733 12.57 -21.78 -31.63
N GLU A 734 12.00 -21.95 -30.45
CA GLU A 734 10.58 -21.70 -30.20
C GLU A 734 10.38 -20.68 -29.08
N ILE A 735 9.32 -19.89 -29.21
CA ILE A 735 8.77 -19.04 -28.15
C ILE A 735 7.25 -19.24 -28.07
N TYR A 736 6.67 -18.93 -26.92
CA TYR A 736 5.24 -19.00 -26.67
C TYR A 736 4.68 -17.60 -26.42
N HIS A 737 3.74 -17.16 -27.23
CA HIS A 737 2.98 -15.95 -27.01
C HIS A 737 1.66 -16.32 -26.35
N THR A 738 1.64 -16.19 -25.02
CA THR A 738 0.46 -16.47 -24.20
C THR A 738 -0.23 -15.16 -23.87
N PHE A 739 -1.55 -15.15 -23.93
CA PHE A 739 -2.34 -13.99 -23.51
C PHE A 739 -3.79 -14.38 -23.21
N ARG A 740 -4.45 -13.59 -22.35
CA ARG A 740 -5.89 -13.67 -22.09
C ARG A 740 -6.65 -12.64 -22.93
N ILE A 741 -7.84 -13.03 -23.37
CA ILE A 741 -8.84 -12.12 -23.93
C ILE A 741 -10.16 -12.27 -23.16
N ALA A 742 -10.85 -11.16 -22.93
CA ALA A 742 -12.13 -11.10 -22.22
C ALA A 742 -13.18 -10.30 -23.04
N PRO A 743 -14.48 -10.45 -22.76
CA PRO A 743 -15.53 -9.60 -23.28
C PRO A 743 -15.22 -8.12 -23.02
N GLY A 744 -15.35 -7.31 -24.05
CA GLY A 744 -15.21 -5.85 -24.04
C GLY A 744 -16.52 -5.11 -23.77
#